data_AF-A0A1V4RWN7-F1
#
_entry.id   AF-A0A1V4RWN7-F1
#
_cell.length_a   1.000
_cell.length_b   1.000
_cell.length_c   1.000
_cell.angle_alpha   90.00
_cell.angle_beta   90.00
_cell.angle_gamma   90.00
#
_symmetry.space_group_name_H-M   'P 1'
#
loop_
_entity.id
_entity.type
_entity.pdbx_description
1 polymer ?
#
loop_
_entity_poly.entity_id
_entity_poly.type
_entity_poly.pdbx_seq_one_letter_code
_entity_poly.pdbx_strand_id
1 'polypeptide(L)'
;MSISSSDILDAYDKGTDPYGFFSKFGDKVLDEFAGIRLIGEIERKEGERTYETLRDCLRSSLQRASSGNMDSTLKLIANKFRSVMSLYFVWAGIFTYGEEQGHELWPHIFKGLEFTPNQATAQRLKFNFIQCLIENNLELFPNIKGHPFVTRILLHGLIPERYIERFVREFIIDAISQPKALYESPQTLIDNWNDRKYNVPKPIKRFLQYGAPINGDVVERFLEMARRWEDDDPESWWQWGLPKYMVEAFRKSINASPTTVIKRPGRSSTGERPYLAFDYTRENQPVVVVPPQKLEKEEAIEITYRDLKAEGNEIVETKALRNAFRWKDNCIYTEILQLLIGPSKDWQIRLGNSIHLVVYSFPEGDSGRKVPLYLFNSNSGRAVAFTPDKGIPREIIVVFPKVAELELTGGSFLSDPLDLHGNWQEWHYTFCFLEESGSFQYSGPDCFLRDNIQEKLSVKALGEESDEPFLKSQYEAPHWLKCDDERPIIFNPNGLRISLTDQAYRIWRRGVGRLRRLDSPNEERQSLPFRLSDARKSENGRVLDIPGVESIEPGVYEISLRGAIGVEGISLPFLYVPVLRATRNLSDETMPIAREFSLDFSEPIPLLPLENTEISASAVGHKVRVSLKEDRADAYCALKAFHESARPSVLLLERSDIRWVRHSESGPIEWSYWRV
;
A
#
# COMPACT_ATOMS: atom_id res chain seq x y z
N MET A 1 5.18 -5.57 -20.24
CA MET A 1 5.29 -6.58 -21.31
C MET A 1 4.15 -6.35 -22.29
N SER A 2 4.34 -6.73 -23.56
CA SER A 2 3.48 -6.40 -24.70
C SER A 2 3.20 -7.63 -25.53
N ILE A 3 2.05 -7.66 -26.20
CA ILE A 3 1.77 -8.62 -27.27
C ILE A 3 2.22 -7.98 -28.58
N SER A 4 3.03 -8.70 -29.35
CA SER A 4 3.43 -8.31 -30.69
C SER A 4 2.61 -9.01 -31.77
N SER A 5 2.71 -8.49 -32.99
CA SER A 5 2.18 -9.16 -34.19
C SER A 5 2.87 -10.51 -34.41
N SER A 6 4.15 -10.64 -34.07
CA SER A 6 4.88 -11.91 -34.16
C SER A 6 4.30 -12.95 -33.19
N ASP A 7 3.97 -12.56 -31.96
CA ASP A 7 3.39 -13.47 -30.96
C ASP A 7 2.06 -14.08 -31.42
N ILE A 8 1.23 -13.26 -32.06
CA ILE A 8 -0.05 -13.68 -32.62
C ILE A 8 0.17 -14.63 -33.80
N LEU A 9 1.09 -14.29 -34.71
CA LEU A 9 1.39 -15.07 -35.91
C LEU A 9 2.06 -16.41 -35.58
N ASP A 10 2.94 -16.44 -34.58
CA ASP A 10 3.61 -17.65 -34.10
C ASP A 10 2.60 -18.63 -33.48
N ALA A 11 1.60 -18.10 -32.76
CA ALA A 11 0.50 -18.92 -32.25
C ALA A 11 -0.46 -19.38 -33.35
N TYR A 12 -0.63 -18.57 -34.41
CA TYR A 12 -1.52 -18.86 -35.54
C TYR A 12 -0.91 -19.83 -36.57
N ASP A 13 0.41 -20.02 -36.56
CA ASP A 13 1.21 -21.00 -37.33
C ASP A 13 0.58 -21.42 -38.67
N LYS A 14 0.97 -20.74 -39.77
CA LYS A 14 0.52 -20.84 -41.18
C LYS A 14 -0.47 -22.00 -41.50
N GLY A 15 -1.67 -21.96 -40.95
CA GLY A 15 -2.73 -22.94 -41.25
C GLY A 15 -3.20 -23.86 -40.12
N THR A 16 -2.81 -23.68 -38.85
CA THR A 16 -3.32 -24.49 -37.74
C THR A 16 -4.86 -24.47 -37.59
N ASP A 17 -5.40 -25.59 -37.12
CA ASP A 17 -6.79 -25.77 -36.66
C ASP A 17 -7.12 -24.75 -35.54
N PRO A 18 -8.32 -24.13 -35.53
CA PRO A 18 -8.75 -23.16 -34.52
C PRO A 18 -8.41 -23.53 -33.06
N TYR A 19 -8.43 -24.81 -32.69
CA TYR A 19 -8.02 -25.27 -31.36
C TYR A 19 -6.56 -24.89 -31.03
N GLY A 20 -5.63 -25.11 -31.97
CA GLY A 20 -4.21 -24.84 -31.78
C GLY A 20 -3.93 -23.36 -31.54
N PHE A 21 -4.56 -22.48 -32.32
CA PHE A 21 -4.44 -21.03 -32.14
C PHE A 21 -4.95 -20.58 -30.78
N PHE A 22 -6.20 -20.92 -30.42
CA PHE A 22 -6.77 -20.52 -29.14
C PHE A 22 -6.06 -21.15 -27.95
N SER A 23 -5.50 -22.36 -28.08
CA SER A 23 -4.71 -22.95 -27.01
C SER A 23 -3.40 -22.19 -26.79
N LYS A 24 -2.56 -22.05 -27.84
CA LYS A 24 -1.24 -21.42 -27.71
C LYS A 24 -1.35 -19.92 -27.39
N PHE A 25 -2.18 -19.19 -28.13
CA PHE A 25 -2.34 -17.76 -27.91
C PHE A 25 -3.09 -17.50 -26.61
N GLY A 26 -4.08 -18.33 -26.26
CA GLY A 26 -4.82 -18.18 -25.02
C GLY A 26 -3.97 -18.37 -23.78
N ASP A 27 -3.00 -19.30 -23.77
CA ASP A 27 -2.02 -19.40 -22.67
C ASP A 27 -1.25 -18.10 -22.51
N LYS A 28 -0.76 -17.54 -23.61
CA LYS A 28 -0.06 -16.25 -23.60
C LYS A 28 -0.96 -15.12 -23.07
N VAL A 29 -2.23 -15.05 -23.47
CA VAL A 29 -3.16 -14.02 -22.99
C VAL A 29 -3.49 -14.21 -21.51
N LEU A 30 -3.69 -15.44 -21.03
CA LEU A 30 -3.94 -15.72 -19.62
C LEU A 30 -2.72 -15.40 -18.75
N ASP A 31 -1.52 -15.70 -19.24
CA ASP A 31 -0.27 -15.27 -18.62
C ASP A 31 -0.19 -13.76 -18.53
N GLU A 32 -0.72 -13.03 -19.52
CA GLU A 32 -0.79 -11.57 -19.47
C GLU A 32 -1.82 -11.08 -18.44
N PHE A 33 -2.97 -11.76 -18.29
CA PHE A 33 -4.05 -11.39 -17.38
C PHE A 33 -3.67 -11.44 -15.90
N ALA A 34 -2.85 -12.41 -15.48
CA ALA A 34 -2.54 -12.64 -14.07
C ALA A 34 -1.75 -11.51 -13.35
N GLY A 35 -1.44 -10.40 -14.02
CA GLY A 35 -0.76 -9.23 -13.42
C GLY A 35 -1.38 -7.89 -13.82
N ILE A 36 -2.62 -7.88 -14.29
CA ILE A 36 -3.35 -6.67 -14.70
C ILE A 36 -4.75 -6.66 -14.09
N ARG A 37 -5.36 -5.47 -13.98
CA ARG A 37 -6.79 -5.36 -13.63
C ARG A 37 -7.66 -5.08 -14.83
N LEU A 38 -7.11 -4.40 -15.84
CA LEU A 38 -7.80 -4.10 -17.08
C LEU A 38 -7.08 -4.67 -18.30
N ILE A 39 -7.86 -5.30 -19.18
CA ILE A 39 -7.36 -5.92 -20.41
C ILE A 39 -6.63 -4.91 -21.32
N GLY A 40 -7.05 -3.64 -21.32
CA GLY A 40 -6.47 -2.57 -22.12
C GLY A 40 -5.02 -2.20 -21.77
N GLU A 41 -4.54 -2.63 -20.60
CA GLU A 41 -3.17 -2.43 -20.09
C GLU A 41 -2.15 -3.31 -20.80
N ILE A 42 -2.60 -4.38 -21.47
CA ILE A 42 -1.72 -5.18 -22.31
C ILE A 42 -1.26 -4.31 -23.47
N GLU A 43 0.02 -3.97 -23.45
CA GLU A 43 0.63 -3.13 -24.47
C GLU A 43 0.60 -3.85 -25.82
N ARG A 44 0.20 -3.11 -26.84
CA ARG A 44 0.20 -3.53 -28.23
C ARG A 44 1.53 -3.05 -28.84
N LYS A 45 2.48 -3.95 -29.03
CA LYS A 45 3.88 -3.59 -29.34
C LYS A 45 4.01 -2.72 -30.61
N GLU A 46 3.17 -2.98 -31.62
CA GLU A 46 3.11 -2.22 -32.86
C GLU A 46 1.83 -1.37 -33.00
N GLY A 47 1.15 -1.06 -31.88
CA GLY A 47 -0.06 -0.24 -31.86
C GLY A 47 -1.24 -0.89 -32.61
N GLU A 48 -1.87 -0.14 -33.51
CA GLU A 48 -3.04 -0.59 -34.30
C GLU A 48 -2.72 -1.85 -35.12
N ARG A 49 -1.50 -1.97 -35.66
CA ARG A 49 -1.09 -3.12 -36.47
C ARG A 49 -1.16 -4.45 -35.70
N THR A 50 -0.83 -4.44 -34.41
CA THR A 50 -0.96 -5.63 -33.55
C THR A 50 -2.43 -6.04 -33.43
N TYR A 51 -3.33 -5.06 -33.26
CA TYR A 51 -4.78 -5.30 -33.20
C TYR A 51 -5.34 -5.84 -34.52
N GLU A 52 -4.93 -5.26 -35.66
CA GLU A 52 -5.33 -5.74 -36.98
C GLU A 52 -4.87 -7.17 -37.23
N THR A 53 -3.65 -7.52 -36.81
CA THR A 53 -3.11 -8.88 -36.89
C THR A 53 -3.96 -9.86 -36.08
N LEU A 54 -4.35 -9.50 -34.86
CA LEU A 54 -5.26 -10.31 -34.04
C LEU A 54 -6.63 -10.48 -34.71
N ARG A 55 -7.21 -9.39 -35.21
CA ARG A 55 -8.50 -9.39 -35.93
C ARG A 55 -8.46 -10.37 -37.11
N ASP A 56 -7.42 -10.30 -37.92
CA ASP A 56 -7.32 -11.08 -39.15
C ASP A 56 -7.10 -12.58 -38.88
N CYS A 57 -6.31 -12.92 -37.84
CA CYS A 57 -6.14 -14.29 -37.37
C CYS A 57 -7.44 -14.86 -36.78
N LEU A 58 -8.18 -14.07 -36.00
CA LEU A 58 -9.48 -14.45 -35.45
C LEU A 58 -10.52 -14.67 -36.55
N ARG A 59 -10.63 -13.73 -37.50
CA ARG A 59 -11.50 -13.87 -38.68
C ARG A 59 -11.24 -15.19 -39.40
N SER A 60 -9.97 -15.46 -39.72
CA SER A 60 -9.56 -16.66 -40.45
C SER A 60 -9.78 -17.95 -39.65
N SER A 61 -9.67 -17.91 -38.32
CA SER A 61 -9.93 -19.05 -37.44
C SER A 61 -11.43 -19.34 -37.33
N LEU A 62 -12.25 -18.29 -37.17
CA LEU A 62 -13.70 -18.42 -37.03
C LEU A 62 -14.36 -18.88 -38.35
N GLN A 63 -13.91 -18.38 -39.50
CA GLN A 63 -14.40 -18.81 -40.83
C GLN A 63 -14.14 -20.30 -41.12
N ARG A 64 -13.05 -20.87 -40.57
CA ARG A 64 -12.74 -22.30 -40.71
C ARG A 64 -13.51 -23.17 -39.71
N ALA A 65 -13.91 -22.62 -38.58
CA ALA A 65 -14.67 -23.34 -37.55
C ALA A 65 -16.19 -23.39 -37.84
N SER A 66 -16.73 -22.42 -38.59
CA SER A 66 -18.13 -22.38 -39.03
C SER A 66 -18.53 -23.52 -39.98
N SER A 67 -17.59 -24.37 -40.41
CA SER A 67 -17.84 -25.60 -41.19
C SER A 67 -18.41 -26.79 -40.37
N GLY A 68 -18.73 -26.61 -39.08
CA GLY A 68 -19.52 -27.57 -38.30
C GLY A 68 -18.94 -28.02 -36.95
N ASN A 69 -17.74 -27.56 -36.55
CA ASN A 69 -17.03 -28.09 -35.38
C ASN A 69 -16.69 -27.01 -34.31
N MET A 70 -17.27 -25.81 -34.41
CA MET A 70 -16.96 -24.71 -33.49
C MET A 70 -17.42 -25.00 -32.04
N ASP A 71 -18.60 -25.58 -31.84
CA ASP A 71 -19.17 -25.72 -30.49
C ASP A 71 -18.49 -26.78 -29.61
N SER A 72 -17.90 -27.82 -30.21
CA SER A 72 -17.12 -28.86 -29.54
C SER A 72 -15.73 -28.35 -29.14
N THR A 73 -15.02 -27.71 -30.09
CA THR A 73 -13.70 -27.11 -29.89
C THR A 73 -13.73 -25.97 -28.86
N LEU A 74 -14.78 -25.15 -28.86
CA LEU A 74 -14.95 -24.04 -27.91
C LEU A 74 -15.31 -24.48 -26.49
N LYS A 75 -15.84 -25.70 -26.30
CA LYS A 75 -16.11 -26.27 -24.97
C LYS A 75 -14.84 -26.81 -24.30
N LEU A 76 -13.89 -27.33 -25.08
CA LEU A 76 -12.67 -27.97 -24.57
C LEU A 76 -11.65 -27.00 -23.96
N ILE A 77 -11.59 -25.76 -24.45
CA ILE A 77 -10.64 -24.73 -23.98
C ILE A 77 -11.36 -23.41 -23.66
N ALA A 78 -12.48 -23.51 -22.95
CA ALA A 78 -13.41 -22.40 -22.78
C ALA A 78 -12.78 -21.14 -22.17
N ASN A 79 -11.87 -21.26 -21.17
CA ASN A 79 -11.19 -20.10 -20.58
C ASN A 79 -10.23 -19.43 -21.58
N LYS A 80 -9.39 -20.21 -22.27
CA LYS A 80 -8.44 -19.70 -23.28
C LYS A 80 -9.15 -19.02 -24.45
N PHE A 81 -10.28 -19.57 -24.89
CA PHE A 81 -11.11 -18.91 -25.89
C PHE A 81 -11.68 -17.59 -25.38
N ARG A 82 -12.25 -17.60 -24.16
CA ARG A 82 -12.81 -16.41 -23.52
C ARG A 82 -11.76 -15.30 -23.36
N SER A 83 -10.52 -15.63 -22.99
CA SER A 83 -9.45 -14.65 -22.79
C SER A 83 -9.07 -13.96 -24.11
N VAL A 84 -8.85 -14.73 -25.18
CA VAL A 84 -8.52 -14.19 -26.51
C VAL A 84 -9.65 -13.33 -27.07
N MET A 85 -10.91 -13.78 -26.95
CA MET A 85 -12.05 -12.99 -27.41
C MET A 85 -12.24 -11.71 -26.58
N SER A 86 -12.02 -11.77 -25.28
CA SER A 86 -12.10 -10.61 -24.38
C SER A 86 -11.02 -9.58 -24.69
N LEU A 87 -9.80 -10.03 -24.98
CA LEU A 87 -8.71 -9.19 -25.48
C LEU A 87 -9.12 -8.46 -26.75
N TYR A 88 -9.66 -9.20 -27.73
CA TYR A 88 -10.12 -8.62 -29.00
C TYR A 88 -11.26 -7.60 -28.79
N PHE A 89 -12.26 -7.89 -27.96
CA PHE A 89 -13.36 -6.97 -27.70
C PHE A 89 -12.88 -5.64 -27.11
N VAL A 90 -11.97 -5.70 -26.15
CA VAL A 90 -11.41 -4.50 -25.50
C VAL A 90 -10.56 -3.70 -26.48
N TRP A 91 -9.68 -4.33 -27.25
CA TRP A 91 -8.90 -3.63 -28.27
C TRP A 91 -9.76 -3.05 -29.39
N ALA A 92 -10.81 -3.76 -29.83
CA ALA A 92 -11.79 -3.20 -30.76
C ALA A 92 -12.49 -1.98 -30.16
N GLY A 93 -12.79 -1.97 -28.86
CA GLY A 93 -13.30 -0.80 -28.14
C GLY A 93 -12.34 0.39 -28.15
N ILE A 94 -11.03 0.16 -28.08
CA ILE A 94 -9.99 1.21 -28.11
C ILE A 94 -9.91 1.87 -29.50
N PHE A 95 -9.89 1.08 -30.58
CA PHE A 95 -9.67 1.60 -31.94
C PHE A 95 -10.96 2.02 -32.66
N THR A 96 -12.05 1.28 -32.47
CA THR A 96 -13.26 1.48 -33.29
C THR A 96 -14.28 2.38 -32.61
N TYR A 97 -14.64 2.15 -31.34
CA TYR A 97 -15.85 2.73 -30.71
C TYR A 97 -15.96 4.26 -30.77
N GLY A 98 -16.96 4.88 -31.46
CA GLY A 98 -17.09 6.35 -31.57
C GLY A 98 -18.37 7.12 -31.89
N GLU A 99 -18.24 8.45 -31.86
CA GLU A 99 -19.33 9.44 -32.10
C GLU A 99 -19.84 9.40 -33.55
N GLU A 100 -18.96 9.30 -34.54
CA GLU A 100 -19.34 9.16 -35.96
C GLU A 100 -19.99 7.79 -36.27
N GLN A 101 -19.89 6.84 -35.35
CA GLN A 101 -20.25 5.43 -35.55
C GLN A 101 -21.51 5.03 -34.76
N GLY A 102 -22.33 6.01 -34.35
CA GLY A 102 -23.64 5.74 -33.74
C GLY A 102 -23.63 5.12 -32.35
N HIS A 103 -22.47 5.06 -31.66
CA HIS A 103 -22.30 4.48 -30.32
C HIS A 103 -22.58 2.97 -30.20
N GLU A 104 -22.63 2.23 -31.30
CA GLU A 104 -22.87 0.77 -31.30
C GLU A 104 -21.56 0.00 -31.50
N LEU A 105 -21.02 -0.62 -30.45
CA LEU A 105 -19.74 -1.36 -30.52
C LEU A 105 -19.87 -2.72 -31.24
N TRP A 106 -20.96 -3.45 -30.98
CA TRP A 106 -21.13 -4.82 -31.46
C TRP A 106 -21.12 -4.97 -32.99
N PRO A 107 -21.80 -4.12 -33.78
CA PRO A 107 -21.74 -4.20 -35.24
C PRO A 107 -20.31 -4.10 -35.79
N HIS A 108 -19.44 -3.28 -35.19
CA HIS A 108 -18.05 -3.12 -35.64
C HIS A 108 -17.18 -4.33 -35.29
N ILE A 109 -17.33 -4.89 -34.09
CA ILE A 109 -16.70 -6.15 -33.69
C ILE A 109 -17.04 -7.25 -34.70
N PHE A 110 -18.32 -7.39 -35.04
CA PHE A 110 -18.81 -8.43 -35.95
C PHE A 110 -18.43 -8.19 -37.42
N LYS A 111 -18.47 -6.94 -37.88
CA LYS A 111 -17.98 -6.55 -39.21
C LYS A 111 -16.47 -6.83 -39.34
N GLY A 112 -15.67 -6.52 -38.33
CA GLY A 112 -14.23 -6.77 -38.33
C GLY A 112 -13.86 -8.25 -38.38
N LEU A 113 -14.71 -9.12 -37.84
CA LEU A 113 -14.56 -10.58 -37.92
C LEU A 113 -15.23 -11.20 -39.16
N GLU A 114 -15.88 -10.41 -40.02
CA GLU A 114 -16.73 -10.89 -41.12
C GLU A 114 -17.72 -11.97 -40.68
N PHE A 115 -18.30 -11.78 -39.49
CA PHE A 115 -19.12 -12.76 -38.81
C PHE A 115 -20.46 -12.13 -38.42
N THR A 116 -21.58 -12.70 -38.85
CA THR A 116 -22.92 -12.24 -38.47
C THR A 116 -23.56 -13.24 -37.50
N PRO A 117 -23.41 -13.06 -36.17
CA PRO A 117 -24.00 -13.98 -35.21
C PRO A 117 -25.52 -13.87 -35.19
N ASN A 118 -26.19 -15.00 -34.99
CA ASN A 118 -27.57 -14.98 -34.52
C ASN A 118 -27.67 -14.43 -33.08
N GLN A 119 -28.88 -14.12 -32.63
CA GLN A 119 -29.10 -13.52 -31.31
C GLN A 119 -28.57 -14.37 -30.15
N ALA A 120 -28.66 -15.70 -30.24
CA ALA A 120 -28.19 -16.61 -29.20
C ALA A 120 -26.65 -16.59 -29.09
N THR A 121 -25.93 -16.64 -30.21
CA THR A 121 -24.47 -16.55 -30.24
C THR A 121 -23.97 -15.20 -29.75
N ALA A 122 -24.64 -14.10 -30.16
CA ALA A 122 -24.30 -12.77 -29.68
C ALA A 122 -24.47 -12.64 -28.16
N GLN A 123 -25.51 -13.24 -27.57
CA GLN A 123 -25.68 -13.28 -26.12
C GLN A 123 -24.61 -14.14 -25.43
N ARG A 124 -24.29 -15.32 -25.98
CA ARG A 124 -23.24 -16.18 -25.43
C ARG A 124 -21.88 -15.48 -25.38
N LEU A 125 -21.52 -14.74 -26.43
CA LEU A 125 -20.27 -13.96 -26.47
C LEU A 125 -20.24 -12.86 -25.39
N LYS A 126 -21.38 -12.21 -25.12
CA LYS A 126 -21.51 -11.22 -24.03
C LYS A 126 -21.29 -11.83 -22.65
N PHE A 127 -21.90 -12.98 -22.37
CA PHE A 127 -21.72 -13.68 -21.09
C PHE A 127 -20.31 -14.26 -20.95
N ASN A 128 -19.73 -14.76 -22.04
CA ASN A 128 -18.35 -15.23 -22.07
C ASN A 128 -17.35 -14.13 -21.67
N PHE A 129 -17.58 -12.88 -22.08
CA PHE A 129 -16.76 -11.76 -21.63
C PHE A 129 -16.83 -11.57 -20.11
N ILE A 130 -18.03 -11.56 -19.52
CA ILE A 130 -18.20 -11.42 -18.05
C ILE A 130 -17.56 -12.59 -17.31
N GLN A 131 -17.78 -13.81 -17.79
CA GLN A 131 -17.19 -15.01 -17.21
C GLN A 131 -15.65 -14.95 -17.27
N CYS A 132 -15.08 -14.41 -18.35
CA CYS A 132 -13.65 -14.18 -18.47
C CYS A 132 -13.12 -13.25 -17.38
N LEU A 133 -13.85 -12.17 -17.07
CA LEU A 133 -13.44 -11.23 -16.03
C LEU A 133 -13.43 -11.90 -14.66
N ILE A 134 -14.48 -12.67 -14.35
CA ILE A 134 -14.62 -13.40 -13.08
C ILE A 134 -13.49 -14.44 -12.93
N GLU A 135 -13.28 -15.27 -13.94
CA GLU A 135 -12.30 -16.37 -13.89
C GLU A 135 -10.85 -15.90 -13.74
N ASN A 136 -10.57 -14.66 -14.12
CA ASN A 136 -9.22 -14.10 -14.12
C ASN A 136 -9.05 -12.94 -13.13
N ASN A 137 -10.00 -12.77 -12.18
CA ASN A 137 -9.99 -11.72 -11.16
C ASN A 137 -9.79 -10.30 -11.73
N LEU A 138 -10.37 -10.03 -12.89
CA LEU A 138 -10.34 -8.72 -13.54
C LEU A 138 -11.49 -7.83 -13.04
N GLU A 139 -11.36 -6.51 -13.22
CA GLU A 139 -12.33 -5.55 -12.66
C GLU A 139 -13.74 -5.73 -13.24
N LEU A 140 -14.76 -5.83 -12.38
CA LEU A 140 -16.15 -6.10 -12.81
C LEU A 140 -17.00 -4.84 -12.97
N PHE A 141 -16.62 -3.72 -12.34
CA PHE A 141 -17.38 -2.47 -12.36
C PHE A 141 -18.88 -2.67 -12.03
N PRO A 142 -19.23 -2.85 -10.74
CA PRO A 142 -20.58 -3.26 -10.34
C PRO A 142 -21.66 -2.19 -10.61
N ASN A 143 -21.30 -0.90 -10.60
CA ASN A 143 -22.25 0.23 -10.59
C ASN A 143 -22.64 0.77 -11.98
N ILE A 144 -22.58 -0.05 -13.02
CA ILE A 144 -22.86 0.38 -14.40
C ILE A 144 -24.37 0.47 -14.68
N LYS A 145 -24.80 1.57 -15.30
CA LYS A 145 -26.16 1.75 -15.84
C LYS A 145 -26.17 1.73 -17.38
N GLY A 146 -27.31 1.42 -17.99
CA GLY A 146 -27.51 1.48 -19.45
C GLY A 146 -27.11 0.21 -20.19
N HIS A 147 -26.01 0.25 -20.97
CA HIS A 147 -25.52 -0.90 -21.76
C HIS A 147 -24.37 -1.64 -21.03
N PRO A 148 -24.67 -2.55 -20.08
CA PRO A 148 -23.69 -3.09 -19.14
C PRO A 148 -22.48 -3.74 -19.81
N PHE A 149 -22.69 -4.54 -20.86
CA PHE A 149 -21.60 -5.24 -21.55
C PHE A 149 -20.68 -4.29 -22.31
N VAL A 150 -21.25 -3.38 -23.10
CA VAL A 150 -20.47 -2.43 -23.90
C VAL A 150 -19.71 -1.48 -22.97
N THR A 151 -20.36 -0.96 -21.93
CA THR A 151 -19.68 -0.07 -20.98
C THR A 151 -18.50 -0.78 -20.32
N ARG A 152 -18.63 -2.04 -19.88
CA ARG A 152 -17.48 -2.79 -19.31
C ARG A 152 -16.33 -2.97 -20.29
N ILE A 153 -16.62 -3.34 -21.54
CA ILE A 153 -15.58 -3.48 -22.58
C ILE A 153 -14.82 -2.15 -22.75
N LEU A 154 -15.54 -1.03 -22.76
CA LEU A 154 -14.92 0.29 -22.88
C LEU A 154 -14.11 0.69 -21.65
N LEU A 155 -14.61 0.41 -20.44
CA LEU A 155 -13.87 0.68 -19.19
C LEU A 155 -12.58 -0.14 -19.11
N HIS A 156 -12.62 -1.40 -19.53
CA HIS A 156 -11.43 -2.25 -19.67
C HIS A 156 -10.44 -1.72 -20.71
N GLY A 157 -10.89 -0.90 -21.66
CA GLY A 157 -10.04 -0.25 -22.66
C GLY A 157 -9.35 1.03 -22.20
N LEU A 158 -9.52 1.43 -20.92
CA LEU A 158 -9.09 2.74 -20.41
C LEU A 158 -9.73 3.89 -21.24
N ILE A 159 -8.99 4.97 -21.48
CA ILE A 159 -9.40 6.03 -22.41
C ILE A 159 -8.99 5.63 -23.84
N PRO A 160 -9.93 5.53 -24.80
CA PRO A 160 -9.60 5.20 -26.18
C PRO A 160 -8.59 6.17 -26.79
N GLU A 161 -7.69 5.66 -27.62
CA GLU A 161 -6.52 6.38 -28.13
C GLU A 161 -6.88 7.70 -28.80
N ARG A 162 -7.87 7.72 -29.68
CA ARG A 162 -8.29 8.96 -30.36
C ARG A 162 -8.94 10.02 -29.46
N TYR A 163 -9.28 9.68 -28.22
CA TYR A 163 -9.83 10.62 -27.24
C TYR A 163 -8.82 11.04 -26.17
N ILE A 164 -7.63 10.41 -26.12
CA ILE A 164 -6.66 10.65 -25.06
C ILE A 164 -6.13 12.08 -25.05
N GLU A 165 -5.85 12.66 -26.21
CA GLU A 165 -5.36 14.04 -26.31
C GLU A 165 -6.39 15.02 -25.75
N ARG A 166 -7.68 14.73 -26.01
CA ARG A 166 -8.79 15.52 -25.51
C ARG A 166 -8.96 15.35 -24.00
N PHE A 167 -8.86 14.13 -23.49
CA PHE A 167 -8.85 13.85 -22.06
C PHE A 167 -7.72 14.61 -21.36
N VAL A 168 -6.49 14.48 -21.86
CA VAL A 168 -5.34 15.17 -21.26
C VAL A 168 -5.55 16.69 -21.29
N ARG A 169 -5.88 17.27 -22.45
CA ARG A 169 -6.02 18.73 -22.57
C ARG A 169 -7.18 19.30 -21.76
N GLU A 170 -8.36 18.70 -21.85
CA GLU A 170 -9.61 19.28 -21.30
C GLU A 170 -9.88 18.84 -19.85
N PHE A 171 -9.19 17.81 -19.35
CA PHE A 171 -9.34 17.34 -17.97
C PHE A 171 -8.04 17.50 -17.17
N ILE A 172 -6.94 16.86 -17.60
CA ILE A 172 -5.68 16.86 -16.84
C ILE A 172 -5.00 18.23 -16.83
N ILE A 173 -4.77 18.83 -18.00
CA ILE A 173 -4.06 20.11 -18.15
C ILE A 173 -4.87 21.25 -17.52
N ASP A 174 -6.19 21.27 -17.71
CA ASP A 174 -7.08 22.24 -17.06
C ASP A 174 -7.01 22.12 -15.53
N ALA A 175 -7.00 20.90 -14.98
CA ALA A 175 -6.85 20.67 -13.56
C ALA A 175 -5.49 21.19 -13.04
N ILE A 176 -4.37 20.77 -13.61
CA ILE A 176 -3.04 21.17 -13.09
C ILE A 176 -2.71 22.66 -13.31
N SER A 177 -3.43 23.35 -14.21
CA SER A 177 -3.34 24.80 -14.38
C SER A 177 -3.86 25.57 -13.16
N GLN A 178 -4.63 24.91 -12.29
CA GLN A 178 -5.09 25.45 -11.01
C GLN A 178 -4.15 24.94 -9.89
N PRO A 179 -3.39 25.81 -9.19
CA PRO A 179 -2.39 25.37 -8.22
C PRO A 179 -2.92 24.43 -7.13
N LYS A 180 -4.19 24.58 -6.71
CA LYS A 180 -4.81 23.73 -5.68
C LYS A 180 -5.11 22.29 -6.15
N ALA A 181 -5.44 22.12 -7.43
CA ALA A 181 -5.88 20.86 -8.00
C ALA A 181 -4.75 19.82 -8.14
N LEU A 182 -3.48 20.25 -8.17
CA LEU A 182 -2.32 19.35 -8.10
C LEU A 182 -2.27 18.51 -6.81
N TYR A 183 -2.96 18.93 -5.75
CA TYR A 183 -3.01 18.24 -4.45
C TYR A 183 -4.42 17.83 -4.03
N GLU A 184 -5.41 18.05 -4.89
CA GLU A 184 -6.75 17.50 -4.67
C GLU A 184 -6.71 15.99 -4.92
N SER A 185 -7.57 15.26 -4.20
CA SER A 185 -7.71 13.83 -4.48
C SER A 185 -8.25 13.63 -5.91
N PRO A 186 -7.83 12.58 -6.62
CA PRO A 186 -8.38 12.25 -7.93
C PRO A 186 -9.90 12.20 -7.95
N GLN A 187 -10.50 11.67 -6.88
CA GLN A 187 -11.95 11.59 -6.75
C GLN A 187 -12.59 12.99 -6.69
N THR A 188 -11.98 13.92 -5.94
CA THR A 188 -12.42 15.32 -5.89
C THR A 188 -12.37 15.98 -7.26
N LEU A 189 -11.32 15.74 -8.05
CA LEU A 189 -11.22 16.28 -9.42
C LEU A 189 -12.30 15.70 -10.34
N ILE A 190 -12.56 14.40 -10.24
CA ILE A 190 -13.60 13.70 -11.00
C ILE A 190 -15.00 14.23 -10.64
N ASP A 191 -15.26 14.44 -9.35
CA ASP A 191 -16.54 14.96 -8.84
C ASP A 191 -16.75 16.41 -9.27
N ASN A 192 -15.75 17.27 -9.05
CA ASN A 192 -15.75 18.68 -9.49
C ASN A 192 -16.00 18.80 -11.00
N TRP A 193 -15.47 17.87 -11.78
CA TRP A 193 -15.67 17.84 -13.22
C TRP A 193 -17.09 17.42 -13.62
N ASN A 194 -17.68 16.42 -12.94
CA ASN A 194 -19.05 15.99 -13.18
C ASN A 194 -20.04 17.15 -12.99
N ASP A 195 -19.77 18.05 -12.05
CA ASP A 195 -20.59 19.23 -11.76
C ASP A 195 -20.44 20.35 -12.80
N ARG A 196 -19.26 20.51 -13.39
CA ARG A 196 -18.95 21.60 -14.34
C ARG A 196 -19.43 21.37 -15.78
N LYS A 197 -20.03 20.20 -16.09
CA LYS A 197 -20.58 19.84 -17.42
C LYS A 197 -19.63 20.11 -18.61
N TYR A 198 -18.35 19.74 -18.50
CA TYR A 198 -17.44 19.84 -19.64
C TYR A 198 -17.94 18.97 -20.81
N ASN A 199 -17.75 19.48 -22.04
CA ASN A 199 -18.23 18.83 -23.26
C ASN A 199 -17.26 17.74 -23.75
N VAL A 200 -16.88 16.77 -22.89
CA VAL A 200 -16.03 15.65 -23.31
C VAL A 200 -16.85 14.56 -24.00
N PRO A 201 -16.24 13.81 -24.94
CA PRO A 201 -16.87 12.66 -25.57
C PRO A 201 -17.43 11.65 -24.56
N LYS A 202 -18.56 11.01 -24.92
CA LYS A 202 -19.23 10.00 -24.08
C LYS A 202 -18.30 8.93 -23.48
N PRO A 203 -17.28 8.37 -24.19
CA PRO A 203 -16.37 7.41 -23.57
C PRO A 203 -15.57 7.97 -22.39
N ILE A 204 -15.07 9.21 -22.47
CA ILE A 204 -14.40 9.87 -21.33
C ILE A 204 -15.39 10.06 -20.18
N LYS A 205 -16.60 10.54 -20.49
CA LYS A 205 -17.65 10.72 -19.47
C LYS A 205 -17.99 9.40 -18.76
N ARG A 206 -18.13 8.29 -19.51
CA ARG A 206 -18.40 6.97 -18.93
C ARG A 206 -17.24 6.46 -18.08
N PHE A 207 -16.00 6.68 -18.51
CA PHE A 207 -14.81 6.34 -17.72
C PHE A 207 -14.79 7.09 -16.39
N LEU A 208 -15.01 8.41 -16.41
CA LEU A 208 -15.07 9.22 -15.20
C LEU A 208 -16.26 8.84 -14.29
N GLN A 209 -17.41 8.49 -14.85
CA GLN A 209 -18.62 8.17 -14.07
C GLN A 209 -18.69 6.75 -13.52
N TYR A 210 -18.18 5.76 -14.26
CA TYR A 210 -18.35 4.33 -13.94
C TYR A 210 -17.04 3.57 -13.76
N GLY A 211 -15.90 4.21 -14.00
CA GLY A 211 -14.58 3.57 -13.97
C GLY A 211 -13.96 3.46 -12.58
N ALA A 212 -14.67 3.82 -11.51
CA ALA A 212 -14.16 3.67 -10.15
C ALA A 212 -13.86 2.20 -9.81
N PRO A 213 -12.74 1.90 -9.12
CA PRO A 213 -11.73 2.85 -8.60
C PRO A 213 -10.68 3.31 -9.64
N ILE A 214 -10.55 2.61 -10.76
CA ILE A 214 -9.47 2.78 -11.76
C ILE A 214 -9.38 4.21 -12.33
N ASN A 215 -10.51 4.89 -12.49
CA ASN A 215 -10.53 6.27 -12.97
C ASN A 215 -9.70 7.21 -12.10
N GLY A 216 -9.78 7.09 -10.77
CA GLY A 216 -8.99 7.87 -9.82
C GLY A 216 -7.51 7.57 -9.96
N ASP A 217 -7.14 6.29 -10.10
CA ASP A 217 -5.74 5.87 -10.19
C ASP A 217 -5.07 6.38 -11.47
N VAL A 218 -5.76 6.28 -12.61
CA VAL A 218 -5.28 6.84 -13.88
C VAL A 218 -5.07 8.34 -13.76
N VAL A 219 -5.99 9.05 -13.13
CA VAL A 219 -5.87 10.50 -12.90
C VAL A 219 -4.69 10.82 -11.99
N GLU A 220 -4.50 10.10 -10.88
CA GLU A 220 -3.37 10.30 -9.97
C GLU A 220 -2.02 10.16 -10.68
N ARG A 221 -1.89 9.17 -11.58
CA ARG A 221 -0.66 8.96 -12.36
C ARG A 221 -0.36 10.11 -13.32
N PHE A 222 -1.39 10.69 -13.93
CA PHE A 222 -1.23 11.90 -14.74
C PHE A 222 -0.83 13.10 -13.88
N LEU A 223 -1.41 13.26 -12.68
CA LEU A 223 -1.03 14.32 -11.75
C LEU A 223 0.40 14.14 -11.26
N GLU A 224 0.81 12.90 -10.94
CA GLU A 224 2.16 12.62 -10.51
C GLU A 224 3.18 12.86 -11.64
N MET A 225 2.87 12.42 -12.85
CA MET A 225 3.65 12.74 -14.04
C MET A 225 3.77 14.25 -14.22
N ALA A 226 2.70 15.02 -14.00
CA ALA A 226 2.75 16.47 -14.03
C ALA A 226 3.62 17.06 -12.91
N ARG A 227 3.55 16.52 -11.69
CA ARG A 227 4.35 16.99 -10.53
C ARG A 227 5.86 16.78 -10.74
N ARG A 228 6.24 15.77 -11.52
CA ARG A 228 7.63 15.28 -11.65
C ARG A 228 8.20 15.41 -13.07
N TRP A 229 7.48 16.08 -13.96
CA TRP A 229 7.79 16.12 -15.40
C TRP A 229 9.19 16.67 -15.71
N GLU A 230 9.69 17.60 -14.90
CA GLU A 230 11.01 18.23 -15.09
C GLU A 230 12.16 17.41 -14.47
N ASP A 231 11.87 16.47 -13.57
CA ASP A 231 12.87 15.75 -12.76
C ASP A 231 13.18 14.33 -13.28
N ASP A 232 12.27 13.71 -14.04
CA ASP A 232 12.38 12.32 -14.51
C ASP A 232 12.71 12.25 -16.04
N ASP A 233 13.37 11.16 -16.49
CA ASP A 233 13.76 10.97 -17.90
C ASP A 233 12.52 10.94 -18.83
N PRO A 234 12.42 11.87 -19.81
CA PRO A 234 11.29 11.93 -20.72
C PRO A 234 11.09 10.66 -21.55
N GLU A 235 12.16 9.93 -21.91
CA GLU A 235 12.10 8.80 -22.85
C GLU A 235 11.50 7.52 -22.23
N SER A 236 11.51 7.41 -20.91
CA SER A 236 11.11 6.22 -20.16
C SER A 236 9.60 6.17 -19.86
N TRP A 237 8.75 6.09 -20.90
CA TRP A 237 7.28 6.17 -20.75
C TRP A 237 6.67 5.19 -19.73
N TRP A 238 7.26 4.00 -19.58
CA TRP A 238 6.77 2.95 -18.68
C TRP A 238 6.87 3.32 -17.19
N GLN A 239 7.69 4.30 -16.84
CA GLN A 239 7.93 4.70 -15.45
C GLN A 239 6.70 5.32 -14.76
N TRP A 240 5.78 5.85 -15.56
CA TRP A 240 4.54 6.47 -15.09
C TRP A 240 3.42 5.46 -14.81
N GLY A 241 3.66 4.17 -15.11
CA GLY A 241 2.64 3.13 -15.03
C GLY A 241 1.46 3.33 -15.99
N LEU A 242 1.55 4.28 -16.92
CA LEU A 242 0.55 4.57 -17.94
C LEU A 242 0.94 3.91 -19.28
N PRO A 243 -0.04 3.51 -20.11
CA PRO A 243 0.26 3.07 -21.47
C PRO A 243 1.02 4.14 -22.27
N LYS A 244 1.91 3.71 -23.17
CA LYS A 244 2.75 4.58 -24.00
C LYS A 244 1.97 5.73 -24.67
N TYR A 245 0.85 5.42 -25.32
CA TYR A 245 0.03 6.42 -26.02
C TYR A 245 -0.52 7.52 -25.10
N MET A 246 -0.76 7.21 -23.82
CA MET A 246 -1.21 8.19 -22.82
C MET A 246 -0.10 9.15 -22.42
N VAL A 247 1.10 8.62 -22.20
CA VAL A 247 2.29 9.41 -21.87
C VAL A 247 2.69 10.31 -23.04
N GLU A 248 2.65 9.78 -24.27
CA GLU A 248 2.93 10.56 -25.48
C GLU A 248 1.92 11.69 -25.68
N ALA A 249 0.64 11.46 -25.40
CA ALA A 249 -0.38 12.50 -25.46
C ALA A 249 -0.17 13.62 -24.43
N PHE A 250 0.30 13.27 -23.23
CA PHE A 250 0.71 14.24 -22.22
C PHE A 250 1.92 15.05 -22.66
N ARG A 251 2.97 14.36 -23.13
CA ARG A 251 4.18 14.99 -23.68
C ARG A 251 3.84 16.01 -24.76
N LYS A 252 3.01 15.61 -25.73
CA LYS A 252 2.55 16.46 -26.82
C LYS A 252 1.78 17.69 -26.31
N SER A 253 0.94 17.51 -25.28
CA SER A 253 0.11 18.58 -24.73
C SER A 253 0.92 19.63 -23.95
N ILE A 254 1.90 19.19 -23.14
CA ILE A 254 2.80 20.08 -22.39
C ILE A 254 3.73 20.84 -23.36
N ASN A 255 4.33 20.16 -24.33
CA ASN A 255 5.24 20.79 -25.30
C ASN A 255 4.54 21.81 -26.22
N ALA A 256 3.21 21.70 -26.38
CA ALA A 256 2.43 22.64 -27.19
C ALA A 256 2.03 23.92 -26.42
N SER A 257 2.21 23.98 -25.08
CA SER A 257 1.79 25.11 -24.23
C SER A 257 2.95 25.62 -23.36
N PRO A 258 3.72 26.63 -23.81
CA PRO A 258 4.84 27.18 -23.03
C PRO A 258 4.42 27.99 -21.78
N THR A 259 3.12 28.13 -21.52
CA THR A 259 2.54 28.94 -20.43
C THR A 259 1.97 28.14 -19.25
N THR A 260 2.02 26.80 -19.24
CA THR A 260 1.60 26.00 -18.08
C THR A 260 2.67 26.02 -16.99
N VAL A 261 2.63 27.10 -16.23
CA VAL A 261 3.41 27.33 -15.02
C VAL A 261 3.00 26.30 -13.96
N ILE A 262 3.75 25.20 -13.85
CA ILE A 262 3.72 24.27 -12.70
C ILE A 262 4.31 25.02 -11.50
N LYS A 263 3.54 25.94 -10.90
CA LYS A 263 3.93 26.64 -9.68
C LYS A 263 3.54 25.82 -8.46
N ARG A 264 4.55 25.26 -7.80
CA ARG A 264 4.47 24.53 -6.52
C ARG A 264 3.66 25.31 -5.47
N PRO A 265 2.54 24.77 -4.95
CA PRO A 265 1.98 25.21 -3.67
C PRO A 265 2.67 24.47 -2.51
N GLY A 266 2.85 25.17 -1.39
CA GLY A 266 3.65 24.74 -0.24
C GLY A 266 3.20 23.42 0.41
N ARG A 267 4.20 22.59 0.72
CA ARG A 267 4.09 21.32 1.45
C ARG A 267 3.39 21.51 2.80
N SER A 268 2.37 20.71 3.10
CA SER A 268 2.13 20.22 4.48
C SER A 268 2.95 18.94 4.66
N SER A 269 3.50 18.68 5.85
CA SER A 269 4.67 17.82 5.98
C SER A 269 4.41 16.32 6.18
N THR A 270 3.20 15.80 6.47
CA THR A 270 3.09 14.34 6.77
C THR A 270 1.81 13.59 6.37
N GLY A 271 0.63 14.20 6.18
CA GLY A 271 -0.56 13.47 5.65
C GLY A 271 -1.11 12.31 6.52
N GLU A 272 -0.62 12.10 7.74
CA GLU A 272 -1.06 11.02 8.64
C GLU A 272 -2.41 11.32 9.31
N ARG A 273 -3.24 10.28 9.47
CA ARG A 273 -4.57 10.35 10.13
C ARG A 273 -4.48 9.88 11.60
N PRO A 274 -5.40 10.32 12.49
CA PRO A 274 -5.48 9.79 13.85
C PRO A 274 -5.71 8.28 13.90
N TYR A 275 -5.14 7.62 14.91
CA TYR A 275 -5.18 6.16 15.05
C TYR A 275 -5.25 5.73 16.51
N LEU A 276 -5.75 4.51 16.74
CA LEU A 276 -5.77 3.87 18.05
C LEU A 276 -4.41 3.22 18.34
N ALA A 277 -3.88 3.44 19.54
CA ALA A 277 -2.64 2.83 20.01
C ALA A 277 -2.73 2.43 21.49
N PHE A 278 -1.86 1.55 21.93
CA PHE A 278 -1.65 1.20 23.31
C PHE A 278 -0.57 2.11 23.91
N ASP A 279 -0.93 2.90 24.92
CA ASP A 279 0.02 3.78 25.62
C ASP A 279 0.78 3.02 26.68
N TYR A 280 2.08 2.81 26.45
CA TYR A 280 3.02 2.18 27.39
C TYR A 280 3.52 3.11 28.51
N THR A 281 3.13 4.39 28.52
CA THR A 281 3.89 5.44 29.21
C THR A 281 3.20 6.07 30.43
N ARG A 282 1.86 6.18 30.44
CA ARG A 282 1.12 6.76 31.58
C ARG A 282 0.42 5.73 32.45
N GLU A 283 -0.51 4.99 31.85
CA GLU A 283 -1.44 4.10 32.57
C GLU A 283 -1.52 2.70 31.94
N ASN A 284 -0.59 2.37 31.03
CA ASN A 284 -0.60 1.13 30.25
C ASN A 284 -1.95 0.88 29.56
N GLN A 285 -2.56 1.87 28.91
CA GLN A 285 -3.94 1.77 28.42
C GLN A 285 -4.09 2.20 26.95
N PRO A 286 -5.16 1.77 26.24
CA PRO A 286 -5.44 2.29 24.91
C PRO A 286 -5.74 3.79 24.88
N VAL A 287 -5.14 4.49 23.91
CA VAL A 287 -5.29 5.92 23.64
C VAL A 287 -5.51 6.17 22.15
N VAL A 288 -6.04 7.35 21.83
CA VAL A 288 -6.09 7.83 20.43
C VAL A 288 -4.96 8.82 20.20
N VAL A 289 -4.12 8.54 19.20
CA VAL A 289 -2.99 9.39 18.81
C VAL A 289 -3.42 10.27 17.64
N VAL A 290 -3.30 11.58 17.80
CA VAL A 290 -3.56 12.58 16.76
C VAL A 290 -2.24 13.15 16.27
N PRO A 291 -1.88 12.93 14.98
CA PRO A 291 -0.67 13.49 14.38
C PRO A 291 -0.68 15.03 14.36
N PRO A 292 0.47 15.69 14.16
CA PRO A 292 0.57 17.15 14.08
C PRO A 292 -0.43 17.77 13.09
N GLN A 293 -1.25 18.70 13.58
CA GLN A 293 -2.26 19.40 12.79
C GLN A 293 -1.90 20.88 12.64
N LYS A 294 -2.25 21.46 11.50
CA LYS A 294 -2.17 22.91 11.27
C LYS A 294 -3.49 23.56 11.68
N LEU A 295 -3.45 24.53 12.58
CA LEU A 295 -4.58 25.30 13.09
C LEU A 295 -4.42 26.80 12.79
N GLU A 296 -5.54 27.47 12.53
CA GLU A 296 -5.59 28.92 12.30
C GLU A 296 -5.59 29.72 13.61
N LYS A 297 -6.09 29.13 14.69
CA LYS A 297 -6.14 29.71 16.05
C LYS A 297 -6.18 28.60 17.09
N GLU A 298 -5.88 28.95 18.34
CA GLU A 298 -5.90 28.01 19.47
C GLU A 298 -7.34 27.64 19.81
N GLU A 299 -7.67 26.35 19.79
CA GLU A 299 -9.00 25.81 20.12
C GLU A 299 -8.89 24.55 20.98
N ALA A 300 -9.97 24.17 21.67
CA ALA A 300 -10.02 22.92 22.42
C ALA A 300 -10.27 21.72 21.50
N ILE A 301 -9.80 20.55 21.92
CA ILE A 301 -10.09 19.26 21.30
C ILE A 301 -11.37 18.70 21.92
N GLU A 302 -12.31 18.27 21.09
CA GLU A 302 -13.49 17.53 21.54
C GLU A 302 -13.38 16.07 21.08
N ILE A 303 -13.65 15.14 21.99
CA ILE A 303 -13.65 13.70 21.74
C ILE A 303 -15.05 13.19 22.03
N THR A 304 -15.64 12.47 21.09
CA THR A 304 -16.96 11.88 21.22
C THR A 304 -16.89 10.39 20.95
N TYR A 305 -17.39 9.56 21.88
CA TYR A 305 -17.40 8.11 21.72
C TYR A 305 -18.53 7.47 22.51
N ARG A 306 -18.95 6.26 22.13
CA ARG A 306 -19.94 5.49 22.88
C ARG A 306 -19.23 4.45 23.73
N ASP A 307 -19.33 4.62 25.05
CA ASP A 307 -18.72 3.67 25.98
C ASP A 307 -19.41 2.30 25.87
N LEU A 308 -18.62 1.24 25.74
CA LEU A 308 -19.10 -0.14 25.76
C LEU A 308 -19.72 -0.51 27.11
N LYS A 309 -19.38 0.20 28.20
CA LYS A 309 -19.91 -0.05 29.56
C LYS A 309 -21.31 0.53 29.80
N ALA A 310 -21.62 1.71 29.25
CA ALA A 310 -22.74 2.54 29.70
C ALA A 310 -23.96 2.48 28.75
N GLU A 311 -24.48 1.28 28.46
CA GLU A 311 -25.62 1.05 27.55
C GLU A 311 -25.50 1.75 26.17
N GLY A 312 -24.30 2.15 25.75
CA GLY A 312 -24.05 2.90 24.52
C GLY A 312 -24.30 4.41 24.60
N ASN A 313 -24.33 5.00 25.80
CA ASN A 313 -24.38 6.44 26.00
C ASN A 313 -23.18 7.14 25.36
N GLU A 314 -23.45 8.27 24.70
CA GLU A 314 -22.43 9.10 24.07
C GLU A 314 -21.71 9.93 25.13
N ILE A 315 -20.39 9.76 25.22
CA ILE A 315 -19.50 10.54 26.07
C ILE A 315 -18.86 11.62 25.21
N VAL A 316 -18.89 12.87 25.69
CA VAL A 316 -18.20 14.01 25.08
C VAL A 316 -17.17 14.54 26.07
N GLU A 317 -15.90 14.46 25.72
CA GLU A 317 -14.78 15.01 26.49
C GLU A 317 -14.17 16.21 25.77
N THR A 318 -13.90 17.30 26.49
CA THR A 318 -13.22 18.48 25.95
C THR A 318 -11.87 18.69 26.63
N LYS A 319 -10.79 18.78 25.85
CA LYS A 319 -9.41 18.98 26.34
C LYS A 319 -8.80 20.24 25.74
N ALA A 320 -8.20 21.08 26.58
CA ALA A 320 -7.47 22.28 26.13
C ALA A 320 -6.11 21.89 25.54
N LEU A 321 -5.67 22.57 24.46
CA LEU A 321 -4.33 22.45 23.86
C LEU A 321 -3.27 23.13 24.72
N ARG A 322 -3.00 22.65 25.94
CA ARG A 322 -1.97 23.25 26.79
C ARG A 322 -0.58 22.85 26.31
N ASN A 323 0.22 23.83 25.85
CA ASN A 323 1.66 23.73 25.57
C ASN A 323 2.11 22.75 24.47
N ALA A 324 1.20 22.16 23.70
CA ALA A 324 1.52 21.16 22.67
C ALA A 324 1.45 21.75 21.24
N PHE A 325 2.04 22.94 21.03
CA PHE A 325 2.05 23.56 19.69
C PHE A 325 3.22 24.52 19.46
N ARG A 326 3.55 24.73 18.18
CA ARG A 326 4.56 25.68 17.71
C ARG A 326 3.95 26.70 16.76
N TRP A 327 4.32 27.97 16.92
CA TRP A 327 3.95 29.02 15.99
C TRP A 327 4.90 29.02 14.78
N LYS A 328 4.33 29.00 13.57
CA LYS A 328 5.08 29.16 12.33
C LYS A 328 4.19 29.76 11.26
N ASP A 329 4.66 30.83 10.60
CA ASP A 329 3.95 31.50 9.49
C ASP A 329 2.50 31.93 9.83
N ASN A 330 2.30 32.58 10.98
CA ASN A 330 0.97 32.96 11.52
C ASN A 330 -0.03 31.80 11.72
N CYS A 331 0.46 30.56 11.73
CA CYS A 331 -0.34 29.37 11.99
C CYS A 331 0.21 28.63 13.22
N ILE A 332 -0.66 27.86 13.87
CA ILE A 332 -0.33 27.00 14.99
C ILE A 332 -0.16 25.58 14.44
N TYR A 333 0.95 24.92 14.76
CA TYR A 333 1.15 23.50 14.46
C TYR A 333 1.13 22.73 15.77
N THR A 334 0.16 21.83 15.96
CA THR A 334 0.14 20.96 17.14
C THR A 334 1.28 19.95 17.07
N GLU A 335 1.78 19.54 18.24
CA GLU A 335 2.59 18.33 18.35
C GLU A 335 1.68 17.10 18.29
N ILE A 336 2.24 15.89 18.45
CA ILE A 336 1.45 14.66 18.58
C ILE A 336 0.63 14.75 19.86
N LEU A 337 -0.66 14.42 19.80
CA LEU A 337 -1.56 14.46 20.95
C LEU A 337 -2.04 13.05 21.27
N GLN A 338 -1.85 12.63 22.53
CA GLN A 338 -2.41 11.39 23.06
C GLN A 338 -3.68 11.69 23.85
N LEU A 339 -4.79 11.19 23.35
CA LEU A 339 -6.11 11.40 23.91
C LEU A 339 -6.50 10.17 24.72
N LEU A 340 -6.57 10.32 26.05
CA LEU A 340 -7.22 9.32 26.91
C LEU A 340 -8.68 9.15 26.46
N ILE A 341 -9.08 7.89 26.32
CA ILE A 341 -10.37 7.45 25.81
C ILE A 341 -10.87 6.26 26.63
N GLY A 342 -12.17 5.99 26.60
CA GLY A 342 -12.74 4.74 27.08
C GLY A 342 -12.90 3.68 25.99
N PRO A 343 -13.22 2.43 26.38
CA PRO A 343 -13.48 1.33 25.46
C PRO A 343 -14.67 1.65 24.55
N SER A 344 -14.42 1.72 23.25
CA SER A 344 -15.41 1.94 22.20
C SER A 344 -14.99 1.20 20.93
N LYS A 345 -15.91 1.06 19.98
CA LYS A 345 -15.59 0.64 18.60
C LYS A 345 -15.25 1.84 17.70
N ASP A 346 -15.62 3.05 18.11
CA ASP A 346 -15.41 4.27 17.36
C ASP A 346 -15.21 5.51 18.25
N TRP A 347 -14.33 6.41 17.81
CA TRP A 347 -14.05 7.69 18.45
C TRP A 347 -14.02 8.80 17.40
N GLN A 348 -14.80 9.84 17.63
CA GLN A 348 -14.81 11.06 16.82
C GLN A 348 -13.99 12.15 17.52
N ILE A 349 -13.09 12.79 16.79
CA ILE A 349 -12.21 13.83 17.30
C ILE A 349 -12.47 15.10 16.50
N ARG A 350 -12.85 16.19 17.17
CA ARG A 350 -12.97 17.52 16.56
C ARG A 350 -11.80 18.38 17.01
N LEU A 351 -11.07 18.93 16.03
CA LEU A 351 -9.95 19.84 16.25
C LEU A 351 -9.99 20.93 15.17
N GLY A 352 -10.25 22.18 15.55
CA GLY A 352 -10.47 23.22 14.55
C GLY A 352 -11.73 22.95 13.73
N ASN A 353 -11.61 23.18 12.42
CA ASN A 353 -12.61 22.79 11.43
C ASN A 353 -12.51 21.31 10.99
N SER A 354 -11.57 20.56 11.56
CA SER A 354 -11.32 19.17 11.17
C SER A 354 -12.08 18.21 12.09
N ILE A 355 -12.73 17.21 11.47
CA ILE A 355 -13.35 16.08 12.17
C ILE A 355 -12.63 14.81 11.71
N HIS A 356 -12.09 14.07 12.67
CA HIS A 356 -11.44 12.79 12.44
C HIS A 356 -12.25 11.68 13.09
N LEU A 357 -12.33 10.53 12.43
CA LEU A 357 -13.00 9.34 12.94
C LEU A 357 -11.98 8.19 13.04
N VAL A 358 -11.87 7.60 14.22
CA VAL A 358 -11.06 6.41 14.49
C VAL A 358 -12.03 5.26 14.73
N VAL A 359 -11.95 4.20 13.92
CA VAL A 359 -12.82 3.02 14.04
C VAL A 359 -11.97 1.79 14.27
N TYR A 360 -12.34 0.99 15.26
CA TYR A 360 -11.75 -0.31 15.55
C TYR A 360 -12.73 -1.44 15.20
N SER A 361 -12.25 -2.43 14.45
CA SER A 361 -13.03 -3.59 14.06
C SER A 361 -12.70 -4.75 14.98
N PHE A 362 -13.66 -5.14 15.82
CA PHE A 362 -13.52 -6.31 16.69
C PHE A 362 -13.28 -7.60 15.89
N PRO A 363 -12.38 -8.47 16.35
CA PRO A 363 -12.17 -9.80 15.78
C PRO A 363 -13.45 -10.63 15.74
N GLU A 364 -13.61 -11.44 14.69
CA GLU A 364 -14.73 -12.35 14.51
C GLU A 364 -14.25 -13.78 14.75
N GLY A 365 -14.94 -14.52 15.62
CA GLY A 365 -14.67 -15.93 15.88
C GLY A 365 -15.20 -16.84 14.79
N ASP A 366 -14.85 -18.13 14.85
CA ASP A 366 -15.26 -19.15 13.89
C ASP A 366 -16.79 -19.26 13.73
N SER A 367 -17.59 -18.85 14.72
CA SER A 367 -19.06 -18.84 14.63
C SER A 367 -19.65 -17.61 13.90
N GLY A 368 -18.82 -16.62 13.59
CA GLY A 368 -19.23 -15.33 13.02
C GLY A 368 -19.57 -14.26 14.06
N ARG A 369 -19.38 -14.54 15.35
CA ARG A 369 -19.62 -13.57 16.44
C ARG A 369 -18.38 -12.72 16.70
N LYS A 370 -18.61 -11.42 16.95
CA LYS A 370 -17.54 -10.48 17.28
C LYS A 370 -17.18 -10.52 18.75
N VAL A 371 -15.89 -10.54 19.01
CA VAL A 371 -15.30 -10.68 20.34
C VAL A 371 -14.67 -9.35 20.75
N PRO A 372 -14.88 -8.86 21.99
CA PRO A 372 -14.31 -7.60 22.47
C PRO A 372 -12.80 -7.72 22.75
N LEU A 373 -12.00 -7.98 21.72
CA LEU A 373 -10.53 -8.03 21.80
C LEU A 373 -9.92 -6.86 21.03
N TYR A 374 -9.12 -6.05 21.72
CA TYR A 374 -8.24 -5.10 21.03
C TYR A 374 -6.86 -5.70 20.86
N LEU A 375 -6.39 -5.75 19.62
CA LEU A 375 -5.09 -6.28 19.26
C LEU A 375 -4.20 -5.11 18.89
N PHE A 376 -3.04 -5.03 19.51
CA PHE A 376 -2.03 -4.02 19.21
C PHE A 376 -0.73 -4.73 18.83
N ASN A 377 0.01 -4.15 17.90
CA ASN A 377 1.36 -4.61 17.61
C ASN A 377 2.21 -4.29 18.85
N SER A 378 2.91 -5.29 19.41
CA SER A 378 3.74 -5.07 20.61
C SER A 378 4.87 -4.06 20.34
N ASN A 379 5.35 -3.95 19.11
CA ASN A 379 6.43 -3.04 18.74
C ASN A 379 5.92 -1.61 18.61
N SER A 380 4.93 -1.37 17.75
CA SER A 380 4.45 -0.01 17.48
C SER A 380 3.38 0.49 18.45
N GLY A 381 2.79 -0.40 19.25
CA GLY A 381 1.59 -0.13 20.04
C GLY A 381 0.35 0.19 19.19
N ARG A 382 0.44 0.25 17.86
CA ARG A 382 -0.71 0.57 17.00
C ARG A 382 -1.70 -0.58 16.96
N ALA A 383 -2.99 -0.24 16.92
CA ALA A 383 -4.04 -1.22 16.74
C ALA A 383 -3.85 -1.98 15.41
N VAL A 384 -4.00 -3.29 15.46
CA VAL A 384 -3.89 -4.19 14.31
C VAL A 384 -5.30 -4.52 13.82
N ALA A 385 -5.51 -4.44 12.51
CA ALA A 385 -6.75 -4.90 11.92
C ALA A 385 -6.78 -6.44 11.94
N PHE A 386 -7.75 -7.03 12.64
CA PHE A 386 -8.00 -8.46 12.57
C PHE A 386 -8.84 -8.77 11.34
N THR A 387 -8.26 -9.50 10.39
CA THR A 387 -9.00 -10.12 9.29
C THR A 387 -8.50 -11.55 9.14
N PRO A 388 -9.38 -12.56 9.02
CA PRO A 388 -8.98 -13.97 8.92
C PRO A 388 -7.91 -14.25 7.85
N ASP A 389 -7.89 -13.44 6.78
CA ASP A 389 -7.03 -13.60 5.62
C ASP A 389 -5.71 -12.79 5.68
N LYS A 390 -5.56 -11.85 6.62
CA LYS A 390 -4.30 -11.07 6.77
C LYS A 390 -3.59 -11.49 8.04
N GLY A 391 -2.32 -11.88 7.91
CA GLY A 391 -1.50 -12.19 9.05
C GLY A 391 -1.31 -10.98 9.96
N ILE A 392 -1.23 -11.20 11.27
CA ILE A 392 -0.90 -10.16 12.26
C ILE A 392 0.56 -10.31 12.71
N PRO A 393 1.17 -9.27 13.31
CA PRO A 393 2.54 -9.34 13.83
C PRO A 393 2.71 -10.54 14.77
N ARG A 394 3.91 -11.14 14.79
CA ARG A 394 4.21 -12.25 15.70
C ARG A 394 4.11 -11.85 17.15
N GLU A 395 4.49 -10.62 17.48
CA GLU A 395 4.37 -10.10 18.84
C GLU A 395 3.24 -9.07 18.91
N ILE A 396 2.26 -9.33 19.78
CA ILE A 396 1.09 -8.48 19.95
C ILE A 396 0.77 -8.26 21.43
N ILE A 397 -0.02 -7.23 21.69
CA ILE A 397 -0.69 -7.01 22.95
C ILE A 397 -2.17 -7.26 22.73
N VAL A 398 -2.74 -8.05 23.62
CA VAL A 398 -4.17 -8.35 23.60
C VAL A 398 -4.79 -7.66 24.81
N VAL A 399 -5.76 -6.79 24.56
CA VAL A 399 -6.58 -6.14 25.59
C VAL A 399 -7.97 -6.75 25.55
N PHE A 400 -8.44 -7.23 26.70
CA PHE A 400 -9.68 -7.99 26.82
C PHE A 400 -10.38 -7.72 28.17
N PRO A 401 -11.70 -7.94 28.30
CA PRO A 401 -12.42 -7.68 29.55
C PRO A 401 -11.93 -8.57 30.70
N LYS A 402 -11.87 -8.06 31.93
CA LYS A 402 -11.43 -8.85 33.11
C LYS A 402 -12.26 -10.09 33.37
N VAL A 403 -13.52 -10.04 32.96
CA VAL A 403 -14.49 -11.15 33.08
C VAL A 403 -14.30 -12.24 32.03
N ALA A 404 -13.38 -12.05 31.07
CA ALA A 404 -13.12 -13.01 30.01
C ALA A 404 -11.87 -13.85 30.30
N GLU A 405 -11.92 -15.11 29.88
CA GLU A 405 -10.80 -16.03 29.85
C GLU A 405 -10.27 -16.14 28.42
N LEU A 406 -8.95 -16.13 28.28
CA LEU A 406 -8.26 -16.19 26.99
C LEU A 406 -7.15 -17.25 27.05
N GLU A 407 -7.26 -18.29 26.24
CA GLU A 407 -6.20 -19.28 26.05
C GLU A 407 -5.58 -19.14 24.66
N LEU A 408 -4.26 -19.37 24.54
CA LEU A 408 -3.53 -19.28 23.29
C LEU A 408 -2.93 -20.65 22.93
N THR A 409 -3.21 -21.11 21.70
CA THR A 409 -2.58 -22.29 21.10
C THR A 409 -1.75 -21.85 19.88
N GLY A 410 -0.55 -22.39 19.65
CA GLY A 410 0.32 -21.97 18.55
C GLY A 410 0.99 -20.61 18.80
N GLY A 411 1.48 -20.44 20.02
CA GLY A 411 2.06 -19.21 20.56
C GLY A 411 2.24 -19.32 22.08
N SER A 412 2.70 -18.24 22.71
CA SER A 412 2.88 -18.16 24.17
C SER A 412 2.54 -16.77 24.69
N PHE A 413 1.92 -16.71 25.88
CA PHE A 413 1.85 -15.47 26.64
C PHE A 413 3.25 -15.15 27.19
N LEU A 414 3.72 -13.93 26.93
CA LEU A 414 5.00 -13.41 27.39
C LEU A 414 4.88 -12.76 28.78
N SER A 415 3.65 -12.50 29.23
CA SER A 415 3.36 -11.98 30.56
C SER A 415 2.04 -12.53 31.09
N ASP A 416 1.89 -12.56 32.42
CA ASP A 416 0.56 -12.69 33.04
C ASP A 416 -0.33 -11.49 32.65
N PRO A 417 -1.67 -11.63 32.64
CA PRO A 417 -2.58 -10.52 32.42
C PRO A 417 -2.42 -9.42 33.48
N LEU A 418 -2.34 -8.17 33.03
CA LEU A 418 -2.17 -6.98 33.86
C LEU A 418 -3.41 -6.09 33.78
N ASP A 419 -3.79 -5.48 34.90
CA ASP A 419 -4.96 -4.60 35.02
C ASP A 419 -4.75 -3.27 34.29
N LEU A 420 -5.78 -2.86 33.55
CA LEU A 420 -5.89 -1.48 33.06
C LEU A 420 -6.49 -0.55 34.13
N HIS A 421 -6.26 0.75 33.98
CA HIS A 421 -6.73 1.80 34.89
C HIS A 421 -7.65 2.80 34.18
N GLY A 422 -8.12 3.82 34.92
CA GLY A 422 -8.94 4.89 34.37
C GLY A 422 -10.22 4.39 33.68
N ASN A 423 -10.49 4.92 32.48
CA ASN A 423 -11.67 4.53 31.69
C ASN A 423 -11.66 3.03 31.32
N TRP A 424 -10.50 2.36 31.40
CA TRP A 424 -10.31 0.94 31.06
C TRP A 424 -10.28 -0.01 32.27
N GLN A 425 -10.58 0.44 33.49
CA GLN A 425 -10.45 -0.37 34.73
C GLN A 425 -11.09 -1.78 34.79
N GLU A 426 -12.00 -2.11 33.85
CA GLU A 426 -12.66 -3.41 33.73
C GLU A 426 -12.06 -4.29 32.63
N TRP A 427 -10.83 -3.97 32.20
CA TRP A 427 -10.09 -4.69 31.18
C TRP A 427 -8.70 -5.06 31.68
N HIS A 428 -8.13 -6.13 31.12
CA HIS A 428 -6.73 -6.51 31.25
C HIS A 428 -6.01 -6.39 29.91
N TYR A 429 -4.68 -6.42 29.96
CA TYR A 429 -3.83 -6.64 28.80
C TYR A 429 -2.77 -7.70 29.07
N THR A 430 -2.31 -8.37 28.01
CA THR A 430 -1.18 -9.32 28.07
C THR A 430 -0.35 -9.25 26.79
N PHE A 431 0.93 -9.54 26.90
CA PHE A 431 1.83 -9.68 25.76
C PHE A 431 1.80 -11.12 25.23
N CYS A 432 1.70 -11.27 23.91
CA CYS A 432 1.65 -12.57 23.25
C CYS A 432 2.72 -12.65 22.17
N PHE A 433 3.33 -13.83 22.04
CA PHE A 433 4.09 -14.25 20.87
C PHE A 433 3.30 -15.32 20.12
N LEU A 434 3.16 -15.16 18.81
CA LEU A 434 2.47 -16.08 17.91
C LEU A 434 3.49 -16.84 17.07
N GLU A 435 3.32 -18.15 17.01
CA GLU A 435 3.99 -19.00 16.02
C GLU A 435 3.30 -18.83 14.64
N GLU A 436 3.74 -19.59 13.63
CA GLU A 436 3.26 -19.44 12.24
C GLU A 436 1.73 -19.53 12.10
N SER A 437 1.11 -20.42 12.88
CA SER A 437 -0.34 -20.53 13.02
C SER A 437 -0.72 -20.64 14.49
N GLY A 438 -1.62 -19.77 14.95
CA GLY A 438 -2.13 -19.79 16.31
C GLY A 438 -3.65 -19.65 16.37
N SER A 439 -4.23 -19.87 17.53
CA SER A 439 -5.62 -19.49 17.80
C SER A 439 -5.84 -19.08 19.24
N PHE A 440 -6.69 -18.07 19.42
CA PHE A 440 -7.21 -17.69 20.73
C PHE A 440 -8.51 -18.44 21.00
N GLN A 441 -8.61 -19.10 22.15
CA GLN A 441 -9.88 -19.55 22.71
C GLN A 441 -10.36 -18.48 23.66
N TYR A 442 -11.49 -17.87 23.33
CA TYR A 442 -12.11 -16.81 24.11
C TYR A 442 -13.36 -17.34 24.81
N SER A 443 -13.49 -17.08 26.10
CA SER A 443 -14.71 -17.35 26.88
C SER A 443 -15.04 -16.11 27.71
N GLY A 444 -16.08 -15.37 27.35
CA GLY A 444 -16.38 -14.08 27.97
C GLY A 444 -17.52 -13.34 27.27
N PRO A 445 -17.77 -12.06 27.57
CA PRO A 445 -18.83 -11.28 26.94
C PRO A 445 -18.65 -11.06 25.43
N ASP A 446 -19.74 -10.81 24.72
CA ASP A 446 -19.74 -10.39 23.32
C ASP A 446 -19.28 -8.94 23.13
N CYS A 447 -19.13 -8.49 21.88
CA CYS A 447 -18.66 -7.12 21.59
C CYS A 447 -19.58 -6.00 22.08
N PHE A 448 -20.79 -6.32 22.54
CA PHE A 448 -21.73 -5.40 23.16
C PHE A 448 -21.75 -5.49 24.69
N LEU A 449 -20.94 -6.37 25.28
CA LEU A 449 -20.88 -6.68 26.71
C LEU A 449 -22.23 -7.12 27.30
N ARG A 450 -23.03 -7.87 26.54
CA ARG A 450 -24.39 -8.29 26.92
C ARG A 450 -24.50 -9.78 27.17
N ASP A 451 -23.94 -10.59 26.26
CA ASP A 451 -24.09 -12.04 26.28
C ASP A 451 -22.72 -12.70 26.47
N ASN A 452 -22.63 -13.75 27.29
CA ASN A 452 -21.42 -14.57 27.34
C ASN A 452 -21.37 -15.51 26.14
N ILE A 453 -20.22 -15.53 25.47
CA ILE A 453 -19.92 -16.30 24.26
C ILE A 453 -18.62 -17.10 24.46
N GLN A 454 -18.51 -18.18 23.70
CA GLN A 454 -17.27 -18.94 23.55
C GLN A 454 -16.91 -18.98 22.07
N GLU A 455 -15.74 -18.47 21.73
CA GLU A 455 -15.29 -18.33 20.35
C GLU A 455 -13.84 -18.77 20.21
N LYS A 456 -13.55 -19.44 19.09
CA LYS A 456 -12.20 -19.67 18.63
C LYS A 456 -11.86 -18.62 17.58
N LEU A 457 -10.73 -17.94 17.73
CA LEU A 457 -10.21 -17.00 16.76
C LEU A 457 -8.93 -17.54 16.16
N SER A 458 -9.00 -17.98 14.91
CA SER A 458 -7.82 -18.46 14.17
C SER A 458 -6.97 -17.29 13.68
N VAL A 459 -5.66 -17.35 13.94
CA VAL A 459 -4.71 -16.27 13.67
C VAL A 459 -3.54 -16.81 12.85
N LYS A 460 -3.16 -16.13 11.78
CA LYS A 460 -1.91 -16.38 11.05
C LYS A 460 -0.88 -15.32 11.42
N ALA A 461 0.36 -15.71 11.70
CA ALA A 461 1.45 -14.74 11.81
C ALA A 461 1.89 -14.28 10.41
N LEU A 462 2.40 -13.05 10.28
CA LEU A 462 3.04 -12.58 9.05
C LEU A 462 4.20 -13.53 8.65
N GLY A 463 3.94 -14.38 7.65
CA GLY A 463 4.82 -15.39 7.09
C GLY A 463 4.16 -16.11 5.90
N GLU A 464 4.74 -15.91 4.72
CA GLU A 464 4.57 -16.65 3.44
C GLU A 464 3.24 -16.66 2.66
N GLU A 465 2.13 -16.13 3.17
CA GLU A 465 0.89 -15.91 2.35
C GLU A 465 0.60 -14.42 2.07
N SER A 466 1.64 -13.57 2.01
CA SER A 466 1.45 -12.18 1.59
C SER A 466 1.38 -12.07 0.07
N ASP A 467 0.38 -11.32 -0.42
CA ASP A 467 0.29 -10.84 -1.81
C ASP A 467 1.28 -9.70 -2.10
N GLU A 468 2.00 -9.22 -1.10
CA GLU A 468 2.88 -8.05 -1.16
C GLU A 468 4.37 -8.42 -1.11
N PRO A 469 5.25 -7.71 -1.85
CA PRO A 469 6.70 -7.85 -1.76
C PRO A 469 7.21 -7.27 -0.44
N PHE A 470 8.26 -7.86 0.12
CA PHE A 470 8.88 -7.41 1.37
C PHE A 470 10.41 -7.40 1.29
N LEU A 471 11.05 -6.61 2.14
CA LEU A 471 12.51 -6.60 2.28
C LEU A 471 12.98 -7.82 3.06
N LYS A 472 14.08 -8.40 2.62
CA LYS A 472 14.80 -9.45 3.33
C LYS A 472 16.28 -9.15 3.29
N SER A 473 16.94 -9.17 4.45
CA SER A 473 18.40 -9.11 4.52
C SER A 473 18.95 -10.10 5.54
N GLN A 474 20.13 -10.64 5.25
CA GLN A 474 20.89 -11.49 6.19
C GLN A 474 21.76 -10.66 7.15
N TYR A 475 21.78 -9.34 6.96
CA TYR A 475 22.58 -8.38 7.73
C TYR A 475 21.67 -7.38 8.45
N GLU A 476 20.50 -7.82 8.92
CA GLU A 476 19.62 -6.99 9.74
C GLU A 476 20.22 -6.76 11.12
N ALA A 477 19.94 -5.60 11.69
CA ALA A 477 20.32 -5.31 13.07
C ALA A 477 19.73 -6.34 14.03
N PRO A 478 20.43 -6.65 15.15
CA PRO A 478 19.87 -7.50 16.19
C PRO A 478 18.60 -6.87 16.76
N HIS A 479 17.67 -7.70 17.24
CA HIS A 479 16.36 -7.27 17.74
C HIS A 479 16.43 -6.12 18.76
N TRP A 480 17.49 -6.01 19.56
CA TRP A 480 17.67 -4.97 20.56
C TRP A 480 18.17 -3.63 20.02
N LEU A 481 18.50 -3.52 18.73
CA LEU A 481 18.88 -2.27 18.06
C LEU A 481 17.82 -1.92 17.00
N LYS A 482 17.04 -0.88 17.26
CA LYS A 482 15.89 -0.49 16.43
C LYS A 482 15.95 0.97 16.02
N CYS A 483 15.16 1.32 15.01
CA CYS A 483 14.88 2.70 14.63
C CYS A 483 13.58 3.15 15.31
N ASP A 484 13.46 4.43 15.67
CA ASP A 484 12.28 4.98 16.36
C ASP A 484 10.96 4.89 15.58
N ASP A 485 11.05 4.74 14.26
CA ASP A 485 9.91 4.55 13.37
C ASP A 485 9.81 3.11 12.84
N GLU A 486 10.49 2.17 13.50
CA GLU A 486 10.44 0.72 13.22
C GLU A 486 10.90 0.33 11.80
N ARG A 487 11.56 1.23 11.06
CA ARG A 487 12.15 0.84 9.77
C ARG A 487 13.30 -0.15 10.01
N PRO A 488 13.44 -1.19 9.16
CA PRO A 488 14.56 -2.13 9.24
C PRO A 488 15.91 -1.41 9.20
N ILE A 489 16.80 -1.77 10.13
CA ILE A 489 18.20 -1.33 10.11
C ILE A 489 19.02 -2.41 9.43
N ILE A 490 19.70 -2.03 8.36
CA ILE A 490 20.56 -2.89 7.55
C ILE A 490 22.01 -2.53 7.83
N PHE A 491 22.80 -3.53 8.23
CA PHE A 491 24.23 -3.36 8.49
C PHE A 491 25.09 -3.44 7.25
N ASN A 492 24.63 -4.18 6.25
CA ASN A 492 25.30 -4.32 4.96
C ASN A 492 24.27 -4.46 3.83
N PRO A 493 24.28 -3.56 2.84
CA PRO A 493 23.29 -3.55 1.76
C PRO A 493 23.48 -4.69 0.75
N ASN A 494 24.66 -5.32 0.67
CA ASN A 494 24.96 -6.37 -0.31
C ASN A 494 24.12 -7.64 -0.11
N GLY A 495 23.42 -7.77 1.01
CA GLY A 495 22.46 -8.83 1.29
C GLY A 495 20.99 -8.41 1.22
N LEU A 496 20.71 -7.12 0.95
CA LEU A 496 19.35 -6.59 0.90
C LEU A 496 18.68 -6.99 -0.42
N ARG A 497 17.53 -7.64 -0.31
CA ARG A 497 16.78 -8.13 -1.45
C ARG A 497 15.29 -7.91 -1.25
N ILE A 498 14.55 -7.91 -2.35
CA ILE A 498 13.10 -7.95 -2.35
C ILE A 498 12.68 -9.40 -2.50
N SER A 499 11.91 -9.89 -1.53
CA SER A 499 11.34 -11.23 -1.56
C SER A 499 9.86 -11.17 -1.94
N LEU A 500 9.44 -12.12 -2.76
CA LEU A 500 8.10 -12.26 -3.30
C LEU A 500 7.67 -13.71 -3.12
N THR A 501 6.49 -13.94 -2.56
CA THR A 501 5.84 -15.26 -2.66
C THR A 501 5.51 -15.54 -4.15
N ASP A 502 5.22 -16.79 -4.52
CA ASP A 502 4.80 -17.09 -5.90
C ASP A 502 3.49 -16.36 -6.27
N GLN A 503 2.63 -16.11 -5.27
CA GLN A 503 1.40 -15.35 -5.43
C GLN A 503 1.67 -13.85 -5.59
N ALA A 504 2.49 -13.26 -4.71
CA ALA A 504 2.93 -11.88 -4.83
C ALA A 504 3.64 -11.63 -6.16
N TYR A 505 4.48 -12.57 -6.63
CA TYR A 505 5.11 -12.42 -7.94
C TYR A 505 4.09 -12.36 -9.08
N ARG A 506 2.99 -13.13 -9.05
CA ARG A 506 1.97 -13.06 -10.11
C ARG A 506 1.38 -11.65 -10.22
N ILE A 507 1.06 -11.06 -9.07
CA ILE A 507 0.48 -9.71 -8.93
C ILE A 507 1.52 -8.63 -9.30
N TRP A 508 2.71 -8.71 -8.70
CA TRP A 508 3.72 -7.66 -8.69
C TRP A 508 4.79 -7.78 -9.77
N ARG A 509 4.89 -8.88 -10.55
CA ARG A 509 5.91 -9.07 -11.61
C ARG A 509 5.96 -7.97 -12.66
N ARG A 510 4.89 -7.19 -12.80
CA ARG A 510 4.81 -6.05 -13.72
C ARG A 510 5.10 -4.71 -13.05
N GLY A 511 5.33 -4.74 -11.75
CA GLY A 511 5.65 -3.57 -10.99
C GLY A 511 7.09 -3.10 -11.19
N VAL A 512 7.31 -1.86 -10.78
CA VAL A 512 8.58 -1.15 -10.88
C VAL A 512 9.01 -0.76 -9.48
N GLY A 513 10.29 -0.99 -9.18
CA GLY A 513 10.94 -0.50 -7.97
C GLY A 513 11.85 0.68 -8.27
N ARG A 514 11.97 1.59 -7.30
CA ARG A 514 12.99 2.63 -7.27
C ARG A 514 13.57 2.70 -5.87
N LEU A 515 14.88 2.76 -5.78
CA LEU A 515 15.58 3.05 -4.53
C LEU A 515 15.82 4.56 -4.44
N ARG A 516 15.43 5.18 -3.34
CA ARG A 516 15.58 6.62 -3.10
C ARG A 516 16.27 6.86 -1.77
N ARG A 517 17.27 7.74 -1.76
CA ARG A 517 17.81 8.31 -0.52
C ARG A 517 16.90 9.44 -0.02
N LEU A 518 16.51 9.39 1.25
CA LEU A 518 15.52 10.29 1.85
C LEU A 518 16.13 11.38 2.74
N ASP A 519 17.34 11.19 3.24
CA ASP A 519 18.05 12.08 4.16
C ASP A 519 18.95 13.12 3.46
N SER A 520 19.17 12.98 2.15
CA SER A 520 19.91 13.95 1.33
C SER A 520 18.98 15.05 0.79
N PRO A 521 19.36 16.34 0.90
CA PRO A 521 18.58 17.45 0.32
C PRO A 521 18.62 17.48 -1.21
N ASN A 522 19.62 16.84 -1.84
CA ASN A 522 19.66 16.66 -3.29
C ASN A 522 18.87 15.40 -3.67
N GLU A 523 17.77 15.59 -4.40
CA GLU A 523 16.89 14.52 -4.91
C GLU A 523 17.56 13.60 -5.96
N GLU A 524 18.81 13.90 -6.34
CA GLU A 524 19.60 13.25 -7.39
C GLU A 524 20.09 11.82 -7.07
N ARG A 525 19.95 11.33 -5.83
CA ARG A 525 20.37 9.96 -5.46
C ARG A 525 19.20 8.98 -5.48
N GLN A 526 18.51 8.92 -6.61
CA GLN A 526 17.58 7.85 -6.95
C GLN A 526 18.30 6.84 -7.83
N SER A 527 18.10 5.54 -7.58
CA SER A 527 18.53 4.52 -8.52
C SER A 527 17.74 4.63 -9.82
N LEU A 528 18.31 4.10 -10.90
CA LEU A 528 17.50 3.78 -12.07
C LEU A 528 16.35 2.86 -11.64
N PRO A 529 15.14 3.04 -12.21
CA PRO A 529 14.03 2.15 -11.94
C PRO A 529 14.37 0.73 -12.38
N PHE A 530 13.95 -0.24 -11.59
CA PHE A 530 14.17 -1.66 -11.85
C PHE A 530 12.86 -2.44 -11.89
N ARG A 531 12.86 -3.58 -12.57
CA ARG A 531 11.63 -4.35 -12.80
C ARG A 531 11.52 -5.49 -11.81
N LEU A 532 10.33 -5.67 -11.24
CA LEU A 532 10.03 -6.83 -10.41
C LEU A 532 9.98 -8.13 -11.23
N SER A 533 9.83 -8.05 -12.57
CA SER A 533 9.91 -9.19 -13.48
C SER A 533 11.23 -9.94 -13.40
N ASP A 534 12.30 -9.25 -13.00
CA ASP A 534 13.66 -9.77 -13.00
C ASP A 534 13.94 -10.65 -11.77
N ALA A 535 12.95 -10.82 -10.88
CA ALA A 535 13.04 -11.68 -9.71
C ALA A 535 13.29 -13.15 -10.08
N ARG A 536 14.33 -13.71 -9.46
CA ARG A 536 14.81 -15.08 -9.68
C ARG A 536 14.11 -16.05 -8.74
N LYS A 537 13.95 -17.30 -9.16
CA LYS A 537 13.35 -18.35 -8.33
C LYS A 537 14.27 -18.70 -7.14
N SER A 538 13.67 -18.92 -5.98
CA SER A 538 14.32 -19.31 -4.72
C SER A 538 13.52 -20.46 -4.07
N GLU A 539 14.02 -21.04 -2.97
CA GLU A 539 13.33 -22.13 -2.25
C GLU A 539 11.93 -21.69 -1.76
N ASN A 540 11.78 -20.45 -1.29
CA ASN A 540 10.53 -19.92 -0.72
C ASN A 540 9.92 -18.82 -1.60
N GLY A 541 9.82 -19.05 -2.91
CA GLY A 541 9.23 -18.11 -3.88
C GLY A 541 10.26 -17.47 -4.79
N ARG A 542 10.32 -16.13 -4.81
CA ARG A 542 11.20 -15.37 -5.70
C ARG A 542 11.90 -14.23 -4.99
N VAL A 543 13.10 -13.92 -5.47
CA VAL A 543 13.96 -12.91 -4.89
C VAL A 543 14.57 -12.03 -5.98
N LEU A 544 14.58 -10.73 -5.74
CA LEU A 544 15.18 -9.72 -6.61
C LEU A 544 16.27 -8.97 -5.85
N ASP A 545 17.47 -8.96 -6.41
CA ASP A 545 18.54 -8.08 -5.95
C ASP A 545 18.25 -6.65 -6.39
N ILE A 546 18.45 -5.70 -5.49
CA ILE A 546 18.11 -4.29 -5.72
C ILE A 546 19.28 -3.63 -6.48
N PRO A 547 19.08 -3.16 -7.72
CA PRO A 547 20.17 -2.55 -8.49
C PRO A 547 20.70 -1.27 -7.84
N GLY A 548 22.03 -1.16 -7.77
CA GLY A 548 22.72 0.00 -7.18
C GLY A 548 22.75 0.01 -5.65
N VAL A 549 22.17 -0.99 -4.98
CA VAL A 549 22.16 -1.08 -3.52
C VAL A 549 23.57 -1.28 -2.95
N GLU A 550 24.48 -1.92 -3.69
CA GLU A 550 25.86 -2.19 -3.25
C GLU A 550 26.73 -0.92 -3.15
N SER A 551 26.34 0.14 -3.87
CA SER A 551 27.08 1.40 -3.95
C SER A 551 26.46 2.52 -3.13
N ILE A 552 25.50 2.20 -2.25
CA ILE A 552 24.86 3.23 -1.42
C ILE A 552 25.77 3.63 -0.26
N GLU A 553 25.73 4.92 0.07
CA GLU A 553 26.37 5.45 1.27
C GLU A 553 25.47 5.26 2.49
N PRO A 554 26.00 5.28 3.72
CA PRO A 554 25.19 5.30 4.93
C PRO A 554 24.14 6.42 4.91
N GLY A 555 22.90 6.07 5.25
CA GLY A 555 21.79 7.02 5.22
C GLY A 555 20.41 6.38 5.32
N VAL A 556 19.39 7.19 5.05
CA VAL A 556 17.98 6.77 5.06
C VAL A 556 17.52 6.49 3.65
N TYR A 557 16.92 5.32 3.44
CA TYR A 557 16.49 4.88 2.13
C TYR A 557 15.05 4.43 2.12
N GLU A 558 14.45 4.47 0.94
CA GLU A 558 13.15 3.89 0.65
C GLU A 558 13.22 3.15 -0.68
N ILE A 559 12.64 1.95 -0.73
CA ILE A 559 12.31 1.31 -1.99
C ILE A 559 10.83 1.51 -2.25
N SER A 560 10.51 2.34 -3.23
CA SER A 560 9.13 2.53 -3.68
C SER A 560 8.83 1.49 -4.75
N LEU A 561 7.91 0.57 -4.46
CA LEU A 561 7.38 -0.40 -5.41
C LEU A 561 6.00 0.05 -5.91
N ARG A 562 5.79 -0.08 -7.21
CA ARG A 562 4.51 0.23 -7.85
C ARG A 562 4.06 -0.93 -8.69
N GLY A 563 2.87 -1.46 -8.46
CA GLY A 563 2.25 -2.47 -9.32
C GLY A 563 2.05 -1.96 -10.76
N ALA A 564 1.71 -2.88 -11.67
CA ALA A 564 1.55 -2.59 -13.12
C ALA A 564 0.63 -1.38 -13.40
N ILE A 565 -0.35 -1.22 -12.53
CA ILE A 565 -1.45 -0.27 -12.60
C ILE A 565 -1.43 0.75 -11.46
N GLY A 566 -0.36 0.79 -10.65
CA GLY A 566 -0.13 1.85 -9.66
C GLY A 566 -1.20 1.98 -8.57
N VAL A 567 -2.20 1.09 -8.57
CA VAL A 567 -3.19 0.93 -7.51
C VAL A 567 -2.55 0.33 -6.26
N GLU A 568 -1.52 -0.47 -6.47
CA GLU A 568 -0.74 -1.13 -5.45
C GLU A 568 0.60 -0.37 -5.35
N GLY A 569 0.72 0.47 -4.33
CA GLY A 569 1.94 1.21 -4.02
C GLY A 569 2.46 0.78 -2.67
N ILE A 570 3.68 0.26 -2.62
CA ILE A 570 4.33 -0.12 -1.37
C ILE A 570 5.60 0.70 -1.23
N SER A 571 5.75 1.30 -0.06
CA SER A 571 7.01 1.88 0.39
C SER A 571 7.66 0.89 1.34
N LEU A 572 8.91 0.53 1.04
CA LEU A 572 9.75 -0.29 1.89
C LEU A 572 10.90 0.60 2.40
N PRO A 573 10.70 1.38 3.48
CA PRO A 573 11.76 2.19 4.07
C PRO A 573 12.78 1.30 4.76
N PHE A 574 14.05 1.71 4.76
CA PHE A 574 15.10 1.08 5.55
C PHE A 574 16.21 2.08 5.89
N LEU A 575 16.95 1.79 6.97
CA LEU A 575 18.10 2.57 7.38
C LEU A 575 19.37 1.77 7.10
N TYR A 576 20.33 2.34 6.37
CA TYR A 576 21.64 1.73 6.20
C TYR A 576 22.64 2.32 7.20
N VAL A 577 23.12 1.48 8.12
CA VAL A 577 24.10 1.83 9.15
C VAL A 577 25.25 0.82 9.08
N PRO A 578 26.48 1.22 8.71
CA PRO A 578 27.57 0.31 8.34
C PRO A 578 28.25 -0.33 9.57
N VAL A 579 27.53 -1.16 10.33
CA VAL A 579 28.01 -1.83 11.54
C VAL A 579 28.59 -3.20 11.21
N LEU A 580 29.88 -3.41 11.48
CA LEU A 580 30.55 -4.71 11.38
C LEU A 580 30.19 -5.63 12.55
N ARG A 581 30.08 -5.06 13.75
CA ARG A 581 29.78 -5.82 14.97
C ARG A 581 29.00 -5.00 15.98
N ALA A 582 27.91 -5.56 16.47
CA ALA A 582 27.08 -4.98 17.52
C ALA A 582 27.04 -5.94 18.72
N THR A 583 27.42 -5.48 19.91
CA THR A 583 27.38 -6.28 21.14
C THR A 583 26.65 -5.54 22.26
N ARG A 584 25.80 -6.26 22.98
CA ARG A 584 25.06 -5.81 24.17
C ARG A 584 25.63 -6.53 25.40
N ASN A 585 26.20 -5.78 26.34
CA ASN A 585 26.80 -6.34 27.55
C ASN A 585 25.78 -6.37 28.70
N LEU A 586 25.18 -7.53 28.93
CA LEU A 586 24.18 -7.77 29.98
C LEU A 586 24.83 -8.00 31.35
N SER A 587 24.12 -7.64 32.43
CA SER A 587 24.49 -7.98 33.80
C SER A 587 24.22 -9.46 34.12
N ASP A 588 24.98 -10.02 35.07
CA ASP A 588 24.82 -11.41 35.57
C ASP A 588 23.66 -11.56 36.59
N GLU A 589 22.59 -10.77 36.45
CA GLU A 589 21.45 -10.72 37.38
C GLU A 589 20.27 -11.59 36.90
N THR A 590 19.36 -11.97 37.80
CA THR A 590 18.14 -12.76 37.47
C THR A 590 17.23 -12.08 36.44
N MET A 591 17.33 -10.75 36.30
CA MET A 591 16.76 -9.97 35.20
C MET A 591 17.89 -9.17 34.54
N PRO A 592 18.51 -9.67 33.45
CA PRO A 592 19.70 -9.06 32.89
C PRO A 592 19.39 -7.71 32.23
N ILE A 593 20.18 -6.69 32.58
CA ILE A 593 20.10 -5.33 32.03
C ILE A 593 21.45 -4.97 31.41
N ALA A 594 21.44 -4.39 30.21
CA ALA A 594 22.62 -3.93 29.52
C ALA A 594 23.09 -2.62 30.12
N ARG A 595 24.37 -2.58 30.53
CA ARG A 595 25.01 -1.35 31.03
C ARG A 595 25.80 -0.61 29.94
N GLU A 596 26.23 -1.35 28.93
CA GLU A 596 27.05 -0.83 27.84
C GLU A 596 26.72 -1.58 26.54
N PHE A 597 26.76 -0.84 25.43
CA PHE A 597 26.70 -1.38 24.08
C PHE A 597 27.99 -0.99 23.35
N SER A 598 28.46 -1.88 22.48
CA SER A 598 29.58 -1.59 21.58
C SER A 598 29.14 -1.79 20.14
N LEU A 599 29.30 -0.73 19.34
CA LEU A 599 29.06 -0.71 17.91
C LEU A 599 30.40 -0.48 17.20
N ASP A 600 30.77 -1.39 16.31
CA ASP A 600 31.97 -1.31 15.49
C ASP A 600 31.55 -1.04 14.04
N PHE A 601 31.94 0.10 13.49
CA PHE A 601 31.52 0.58 12.17
C PHE A 601 32.62 0.39 11.13
N SER A 602 32.27 -0.07 9.92
CA SER A 602 33.23 -0.14 8.81
C SER A 602 33.63 1.24 8.30
N GLU A 603 32.75 2.23 8.45
CA GLU A 603 33.00 3.63 8.10
C GLU A 603 32.36 4.57 9.14
N PRO A 604 32.99 5.71 9.45
CA PRO A 604 32.46 6.61 10.47
C PRO A 604 31.16 7.24 10.00
N ILE A 605 30.17 7.27 10.88
CA ILE A 605 28.89 7.95 10.62
C ILE A 605 28.63 9.04 11.66
N PRO A 606 27.93 10.13 11.28
CA PRO A 606 27.60 11.21 12.20
C PRO A 606 26.55 10.72 13.22
N LEU A 607 26.99 10.57 14.47
CA LEU A 607 26.17 10.16 15.62
C LEU A 607 26.18 11.26 16.67
N LEU A 608 24.99 11.56 17.21
CA LEU A 608 24.83 12.45 18.35
C LEU A 608 24.14 11.68 19.50
N PRO A 609 24.74 11.59 20.70
CA PRO A 609 24.04 11.02 21.84
C PRO A 609 22.88 11.93 22.23
N LEU A 610 21.73 11.36 22.59
CA LEU A 610 20.63 12.16 23.15
C LEU A 610 20.68 12.15 24.67
N GLU A 611 19.65 12.73 25.31
CA GLU A 611 19.68 13.03 26.73
C GLU A 611 19.95 11.76 27.57
N ASN A 612 20.77 11.90 28.61
CA ASN A 612 21.27 10.80 29.46
C ASN A 612 22.11 9.69 28.78
N THR A 613 22.35 9.72 27.46
CA THR A 613 23.31 8.82 26.79
C THR A 613 24.70 9.45 26.70
N GLU A 614 25.74 8.65 26.88
CA GLU A 614 27.12 9.01 26.60
C GLU A 614 27.72 8.10 25.53
N ILE A 615 28.63 8.69 24.75
CA ILE A 615 29.42 7.98 23.75
C ILE A 615 30.89 8.12 24.12
N SER A 616 31.58 6.99 24.21
CA SER A 616 33.04 6.95 24.17
C SER A 616 33.49 6.33 22.85
N ALA A 617 34.01 7.17 21.95
CA ALA A 617 34.58 6.73 20.68
C ALA A 617 36.09 6.46 20.83
N SER A 618 36.60 5.41 20.19
CA SER A 618 38.04 5.23 20.03
C SER A 618 38.64 6.34 19.15
N ALA A 619 39.95 6.62 19.28
CA ALA A 619 40.64 7.67 18.54
C ALA A 619 40.55 7.56 17.00
N VAL A 620 40.08 6.42 16.49
CA VAL A 620 39.91 6.13 15.05
C VAL A 620 38.42 6.18 14.62
N GLY A 621 37.49 6.53 15.50
CA GLY A 621 36.07 6.78 15.18
C GLY A 621 35.23 5.55 14.79
N HIS A 622 35.84 4.39 14.52
CA HIS A 622 35.14 3.17 14.09
C HIS A 622 34.46 2.41 15.22
N LYS A 623 35.03 2.42 16.44
CA LYS A 623 34.41 1.78 17.59
C LYS A 623 33.77 2.81 18.51
N VAL A 624 32.47 2.66 18.73
CA VAL A 624 31.62 3.50 19.58
C VAL A 624 31.10 2.66 20.72
N ARG A 625 31.38 3.07 21.95
CA ARG A 625 30.73 2.55 23.14
C ARG A 625 29.64 3.51 23.59
N VAL A 626 28.49 2.93 23.91
CA VAL A 626 27.28 3.64 24.28
C VAL A 626 26.86 3.17 25.66
N SER A 627 26.70 4.11 26.58
CA SER A 627 26.28 3.86 27.96
C SER A 627 25.39 5.02 28.43
N LEU A 628 24.78 4.85 29.60
CA LEU A 628 24.09 5.95 30.27
C LEU A 628 25.08 6.77 31.09
N LYS A 629 24.88 8.10 31.12
CA LYS A 629 25.62 9.00 32.02
C LYS A 629 25.29 8.71 33.48
N GLU A 630 24.03 8.37 33.74
CA GLU A 630 23.51 8.01 35.05
C GLU A 630 22.43 6.94 34.87
N ASP A 631 22.49 5.83 35.62
CA ASP A 631 21.48 4.78 35.52
C ASP A 631 20.21 5.18 36.26
N ARG A 632 19.25 5.75 35.51
CA ARG A 632 17.93 6.15 36.04
C ARG A 632 16.88 5.08 35.83
N ALA A 633 17.29 3.84 35.57
CA ALA A 633 16.44 2.76 35.06
C ALA A 633 15.79 3.11 33.71
N ASP A 634 16.53 3.81 32.86
CA ASP A 634 16.15 4.00 31.46
C ASP A 634 16.11 2.66 30.74
N ALA A 635 15.19 2.51 29.80
CA ALA A 635 15.02 1.28 29.03
C ALA A 635 15.93 1.20 27.80
N TYR A 636 16.44 2.36 27.36
CA TYR A 636 17.24 2.50 26.15
C TYR A 636 18.44 3.40 26.41
N CYS A 637 19.54 3.11 25.74
CA CYS A 637 20.44 4.16 25.29
C CYS A 637 20.01 4.58 23.88
N ALA A 638 20.18 5.83 23.50
CA ALA A 638 19.86 6.19 22.12
C ALA A 638 20.73 7.28 21.49
N LEU A 639 20.77 7.19 20.18
CA LEU A 639 21.69 7.92 19.32
C LEU A 639 20.90 8.49 18.15
N LYS A 640 21.11 9.76 17.83
CA LYS A 640 20.63 10.33 16.58
C LYS A 640 21.67 10.10 15.50
N ALA A 641 21.38 9.16 14.61
CA ALA A 641 22.17 8.90 13.41
C ALA A 641 21.81 9.90 12.31
N PHE A 642 22.82 10.29 11.53
CA PHE A 642 22.65 11.25 10.44
C PHE A 642 22.07 12.57 10.94
N HIS A 643 22.50 13.03 12.11
CA HIS A 643 21.92 14.18 12.81
C HIS A 643 21.97 15.50 12.01
N GLU A 644 22.92 15.63 11.08
CA GLU A 644 23.08 16.78 10.18
C GLU A 644 22.24 16.69 8.90
N SER A 645 21.56 15.56 8.67
CA SER A 645 20.81 15.29 7.45
C SER A 645 19.39 15.87 7.47
N ALA A 646 18.71 15.88 6.32
CA ALA A 646 17.32 16.34 6.23
C ALA A 646 16.32 15.38 6.91
N ARG A 647 16.72 14.13 7.16
CA ARG A 647 15.93 13.12 7.86
C ARG A 647 16.82 12.32 8.83
N PRO A 648 17.16 12.91 9.98
CA PRO A 648 17.88 12.16 11.01
C PRO A 648 17.02 10.99 11.50
N SER A 649 17.66 9.91 11.92
CA SER A 649 16.99 8.71 12.45
C SER A 649 17.47 8.43 13.86
N VAL A 650 16.56 8.05 14.76
CA VAL A 650 16.91 7.76 16.14
C VAL A 650 17.11 6.25 16.29
N LEU A 651 18.33 5.87 16.67
CA LEU A 651 18.71 4.50 16.99
C LEU A 651 18.48 4.25 18.48
N LEU A 652 17.71 3.22 18.80
CA LEU A 652 17.34 2.81 20.14
C LEU A 652 18.04 1.49 20.48
N LEU A 653 18.78 1.48 21.59
CA LEU A 653 19.53 0.32 22.07
C LEU A 653 18.86 -0.21 23.36
N GLU A 654 18.13 -1.30 23.24
CA GLU A 654 17.35 -1.94 24.32
C GLU A 654 18.26 -2.51 25.41
N ARG A 655 18.05 -2.03 26.65
CA ARG A 655 18.81 -2.50 27.81
C ARG A 655 18.31 -3.83 28.35
N SER A 656 17.05 -4.20 28.18
CA SER A 656 16.50 -5.47 28.67
C SER A 656 15.54 -6.11 27.69
N ASP A 657 15.42 -7.43 27.76
CA ASP A 657 14.47 -8.20 26.95
C ASP A 657 13.02 -8.07 27.50
N ILE A 658 12.89 -7.62 28.75
CA ILE A 658 11.62 -7.24 29.39
C ILE A 658 11.53 -5.71 29.35
N ARG A 659 10.55 -5.14 28.66
CA ARG A 659 10.44 -3.68 28.50
C ARG A 659 10.06 -3.02 29.83
N TRP A 660 10.96 -2.24 30.41
CA TRP A 660 10.65 -1.30 31.47
C TRP A 660 10.30 0.05 30.84
N VAL A 661 9.33 0.80 31.37
CA VAL A 661 9.16 2.23 31.04
C VAL A 661 9.21 2.95 32.38
N ARG A 662 10.17 3.87 32.57
CA ARG A 662 10.19 4.74 33.75
C ARG A 662 9.70 6.14 33.39
N HIS A 663 8.83 6.68 34.24
CA HIS A 663 8.27 8.02 34.19
C HIS A 663 9.33 9.13 34.29
N SER A 664 9.21 10.19 33.49
CA SER A 664 9.76 11.51 33.80
C SER A 664 8.69 12.42 34.40
N GLU A 665 9.07 13.41 35.22
CA GLU A 665 8.16 14.40 35.82
C GLU A 665 7.46 15.30 34.77
N SER A 666 7.84 15.21 33.49
CA SER A 666 7.27 15.94 32.36
C SER A 666 6.21 15.18 31.56
N GLY A 667 5.85 13.95 31.95
CA GLY A 667 4.84 13.12 31.26
C GLY A 667 5.45 11.98 30.43
N PRO A 668 4.73 11.44 29.42
CA PRO A 668 5.21 10.36 28.55
C PRO A 668 6.56 10.67 27.94
N ILE A 669 7.44 9.68 27.94
CA ILE A 669 8.40 9.55 26.85
C ILE A 669 7.73 8.57 25.87
N GLU A 670 7.03 9.06 24.83
CA GLU A 670 6.76 8.16 23.70
C GLU A 670 8.11 7.75 23.09
N TRP A 671 8.17 6.59 22.44
CA TRP A 671 9.27 6.21 21.57
C TRP A 671 9.62 7.30 20.53
N SER A 672 8.61 8.07 20.10
CA SER A 672 8.71 9.28 19.28
C SER A 672 9.22 10.54 20.01
N TYR A 673 9.35 10.57 21.34
CA TYR A 673 9.88 11.69 22.13
C TYR A 673 11.37 11.55 22.48
N TRP A 674 12.04 10.47 22.07
CA TRP A 674 13.49 10.52 21.82
C TRP A 674 13.83 11.21 20.47
N ARG A 675 12.82 11.74 19.75
CA ARG A 675 13.06 12.69 18.66
C ARG A 675 13.43 14.05 19.25
N VAL A 676 14.74 14.30 19.35
CA VAL A 676 15.30 15.66 19.49
C VAL A 676 14.94 16.51 18.28
#